data_AF-A0A8H5CTH1-F1
#
_entry.id   AF-A0A8H5CTH1-F1
#
_cell.length_a   1.000
_cell.length_b   1.000
_cell.length_c   1.000
_cell.angle_alpha   90.00
_cell.angle_beta   90.00
_cell.angle_gamma   90.00
#
_symmetry.space_group_name_H-M   'P 1'
#
loop_
_entity.id
_entity.type
_entity.pdbx_description
1 polymer ?
#
loop_
_entity_poly.entity_id
_entity_poly.type
_entity_poly.pdbx_seq_one_letter_code
_entity_poly.pdbx_strand_id
1 'polypeptide(L)'
;MAVKEVPDRSIRICADRGGTFCDVHASYPDPENPSERKELVVKLLSQDTANYKDAPTEGIRRVLEIVTGEKIPRGSVLSTDKIDYIRLSTTVATNALLERKGHKHALLITKGFKDLLLIGNQSRPRIFDLNIRRPAPLYSKVVEVDERVTLVGYTSDPKAEDHEVKFDADGNITRGYRGKGWDGVGDAEGPGEVVRGLSGEAVRIMKQPDSKEVEKDLRELYDEGYRSLAIVLVHSYTYPKHENIIGSLARSIGFTHVSESASLLPMIKMVPRGVSSTADAYLTPILRDYLDGFFQGFDEKLKDGRLRSPRIEFMGSDGGLVDLNNFSGLKSILSGPAGGVVGYALTSWDEKLKQPIIGLDVGGTSTDVSRFDGRYEIVYETTTAGVTIQSPQLDINTVAAGGGSCLTFRNGLFLAGPESAGAQPGPACYRKDGPLAVTDANLMLGRLIPDYFPKIFGKSEKEPLDIEASRVLFEKVAEEINASNEKKLSLDEIVYGFIKVANETMCRPIRALTEARGHATGKHVLASFGGAGGQHACEIAHLLGIKTILIHRMSLHPYEMLSADLERRAYELQEPSSTFYTPQNRSGLLSRLDKMTADVRTELQKQGFEDKRIHIERMLNMRFEGTDTALMVLPHEKDGDGNEDFEAAFNRVYKAEFGFLLDTKSIIVDDVKVRGIGKTFDSLGDSVYTELKSLRSSNHVSRISASQADSQHSVYFDKVGRVDDTPVYLLDKLNVGDEVVGPAVVIDDTQTIVLVPESTAVLTSRHLYITLEPGFDTERHFIPVGINDFTILPVPVPCTQFYHPASSLARLLRTSSMPKVTATSTATGTIFRVQTRSKRIIGYTTEVDEHGQRRSVKLIHNGSGVLLRRINQQTNEVIWQKYPARKNSPKKIDAAGDKGAPQVGPSIPTENAAEEGQTSQDKLKGVNLEGDAGVSQ
;
A
#
# COMPACT_ATOMS: atom_id res chain seq x y z
N MET A 1 -26.40 -5.17 -48.33
CA MET A 1 -25.12 -4.48 -48.06
C MET A 1 -24.16 -5.54 -47.55
N ALA A 2 -22.87 -5.50 -47.92
CA ALA A 2 -21.90 -6.40 -47.30
C ALA A 2 -21.73 -5.99 -45.83
N VAL A 3 -21.80 -6.95 -44.91
CA VAL A 3 -21.36 -6.74 -43.53
C VAL A 3 -19.87 -6.42 -43.63
N LYS A 4 -19.46 -5.21 -43.27
CA LYS A 4 -18.03 -4.86 -43.22
C LYS A 4 -17.44 -5.60 -42.03
N GLU A 5 -16.71 -6.66 -42.34
CA GLU A 5 -16.03 -7.49 -41.36
C GLU A 5 -15.04 -6.65 -40.54
N VAL A 6 -15.00 -6.88 -39.22
CA VAL A 6 -14.04 -6.21 -38.34
C VAL A 6 -12.62 -6.56 -38.83
N PRO A 7 -11.73 -5.58 -39.07
CA PRO A 7 -10.40 -5.86 -39.59
C PRO A 7 -9.61 -6.78 -38.65
N ASP A 8 -8.77 -7.63 -39.23
CA ASP A 8 -7.79 -8.38 -38.46
C ASP A 8 -6.91 -7.41 -37.66
N ARG A 9 -6.42 -7.85 -36.49
CA ARG A 9 -5.45 -7.08 -35.68
C ARG A 9 -5.96 -5.69 -35.27
N SER A 10 -7.25 -5.55 -34.99
CA SER A 10 -7.88 -4.24 -34.75
C SER A 10 -8.60 -4.10 -33.41
N ILE A 11 -9.01 -5.21 -32.78
CA ILE A 11 -9.64 -5.23 -31.45
C ILE A 11 -8.53 -5.11 -30.39
N ARG A 12 -8.69 -4.15 -29.47
CA ARG A 12 -7.79 -3.90 -28.34
C ARG A 12 -8.52 -4.25 -27.07
N ILE A 13 -7.97 -5.13 -26.24
CA ILE A 13 -8.69 -5.61 -25.05
C ILE A 13 -7.85 -5.39 -23.79
N CYS A 14 -8.48 -4.86 -22.75
CA CYS A 14 -7.96 -4.81 -21.39
C CYS A 14 -8.90 -5.59 -20.47
N ALA A 15 -8.36 -6.39 -19.57
CA ALA A 15 -9.11 -7.14 -18.58
C ALA A 15 -8.49 -6.95 -17.19
N ASP A 16 -9.31 -6.64 -16.20
CA ASP A 16 -8.91 -6.67 -14.79
C ASP A 16 -9.69 -7.77 -14.06
N ARG A 17 -8.97 -8.56 -13.27
CA ARG A 17 -9.55 -9.59 -12.41
C ARG A 17 -9.39 -9.18 -10.94
N GLY A 18 -10.35 -8.37 -10.47
CA GLY A 18 -10.53 -8.04 -9.06
C GLY A 18 -11.05 -9.21 -8.23
N GLY A 19 -11.32 -8.97 -6.94
CA GLY A 19 -11.84 -10.00 -6.01
C GLY A 19 -13.31 -10.38 -6.24
N THR A 20 -14.16 -9.41 -6.60
CA THR A 20 -15.61 -9.61 -6.77
C THR A 20 -16.01 -9.72 -8.24
N PHE A 21 -15.55 -8.78 -9.07
CA PHE A 21 -15.87 -8.70 -10.49
C PHE A 21 -14.60 -8.77 -11.35
N CYS A 22 -14.75 -9.40 -12.51
CA CYS A 22 -13.83 -9.28 -13.62
C CYS A 22 -14.46 -8.33 -14.64
N ASP A 23 -13.75 -7.23 -14.89
CA ASP A 23 -14.15 -6.21 -15.85
C ASP A 23 -13.30 -6.37 -17.11
N VAL A 24 -13.93 -6.41 -18.28
CA VAL A 24 -13.27 -6.48 -19.58
C VAL A 24 -13.72 -5.33 -20.45
N HIS A 25 -12.77 -4.56 -20.96
CA HIS A 25 -12.98 -3.42 -21.84
C HIS A 25 -12.37 -3.69 -23.20
N ALA A 26 -13.10 -3.40 -24.27
CA ALA A 26 -12.65 -3.59 -25.64
C ALA A 26 -12.90 -2.36 -26.51
N SER A 27 -11.84 -1.87 -27.15
CA SER A 27 -11.89 -0.83 -28.18
C SER A 27 -11.76 -1.47 -29.54
N TYR A 28 -12.63 -1.15 -30.50
CA TYR A 28 -12.60 -1.72 -31.86
C TYR A 28 -13.01 -0.66 -32.91
N PRO A 29 -12.54 -0.74 -34.17
CA PRO A 29 -12.98 0.19 -35.22
C PRO A 29 -14.48 0.06 -35.45
N ASP A 30 -15.18 1.18 -35.63
CA ASP A 30 -16.60 1.15 -35.94
C ASP A 30 -16.82 0.50 -37.33
N PRO A 31 -17.62 -0.59 -37.45
CA PRO A 31 -17.93 -1.19 -38.74
C PRO A 31 -18.58 -0.22 -39.74
N GLU A 32 -19.29 0.80 -39.25
CA GLU A 32 -19.93 1.82 -40.08
C GLU A 32 -18.95 2.93 -40.47
N ASN A 33 -18.11 3.37 -39.53
CA ASN A 33 -17.11 4.44 -39.70
C ASN A 33 -15.70 4.02 -39.21
N PRO A 34 -14.90 3.28 -40.01
CA PRO A 34 -13.63 2.70 -39.54
C PRO A 34 -12.52 3.69 -39.10
N SER A 35 -12.72 5.00 -39.29
CA SER A 35 -11.85 6.06 -38.71
C SER A 35 -12.15 6.33 -37.22
N GLU A 36 -13.32 5.94 -36.73
CA GLU A 36 -13.72 6.03 -35.33
C GLU A 36 -13.62 4.65 -34.66
N ARG A 37 -13.59 4.66 -33.32
CA ARG A 37 -13.58 3.45 -32.50
C ARG A 37 -14.81 3.44 -31.59
N LYS A 38 -15.41 2.26 -31.46
CA LYS A 38 -16.46 1.97 -30.48
C LYS A 38 -15.81 1.29 -29.28
N GLU A 39 -16.30 1.64 -28.10
CA GLU A 39 -15.89 1.06 -26.83
C GLU A 39 -16.98 0.12 -26.31
N LEU A 40 -16.58 -0.98 -25.68
CA LEU A 40 -17.46 -2.01 -25.13
C LEU A 40 -16.94 -2.46 -23.76
N VAL A 41 -17.85 -2.53 -22.79
CA VAL A 41 -17.57 -3.06 -21.44
C VAL A 41 -18.36 -4.34 -21.22
N VAL A 42 -17.71 -5.36 -20.66
CA VAL A 42 -18.30 -6.62 -20.23
C VAL A 42 -17.92 -6.87 -18.76
N LYS A 43 -18.91 -7.01 -17.89
CA LYS A 43 -18.73 -7.26 -16.45
C LYS A 43 -19.18 -8.67 -16.07
N LEU A 44 -18.35 -9.38 -15.32
CA LEU A 44 -18.52 -10.77 -14.90
C LEU A 44 -18.19 -10.92 -13.41
N LEU A 45 -18.65 -11.98 -12.75
CA LEU A 45 -18.12 -12.35 -11.44
C LEU A 45 -16.69 -12.91 -11.58
N SER A 46 -15.79 -12.56 -10.68
CA SER A 46 -14.40 -13.07 -10.72
C SER A 46 -14.27 -14.58 -10.52
N GLN A 47 -15.33 -15.19 -9.99
CA GLN A 47 -15.46 -16.62 -9.79
C GLN A 47 -16.94 -17.03 -9.91
N ASP A 48 -17.25 -17.82 -10.94
CA ASP A 48 -18.51 -18.54 -11.05
C ASP A 48 -18.26 -19.93 -11.66
N THR A 49 -17.87 -20.87 -10.79
CA THR A 49 -17.45 -22.23 -11.17
C THR A 49 -18.57 -23.07 -11.79
N ALA A 50 -19.84 -22.63 -11.71
CA ALA A 50 -20.96 -23.28 -12.38
C ALA A 50 -21.05 -22.90 -13.87
N ASN A 51 -20.57 -21.71 -14.24
CA ASN A 51 -20.82 -21.10 -15.55
C ASN A 51 -19.57 -20.96 -16.44
N TYR A 52 -18.39 -20.73 -15.86
CA TYR A 52 -17.11 -20.62 -16.58
C TYR A 52 -15.90 -20.94 -15.67
N LYS A 53 -14.79 -21.38 -16.30
CA LYS A 53 -13.55 -21.70 -15.57
C LYS A 53 -12.69 -20.47 -15.28
N ASP A 54 -12.65 -19.52 -16.22
CA ASP A 54 -11.82 -18.32 -16.15
C ASP A 54 -12.64 -17.10 -16.64
N ALA A 55 -12.66 -16.04 -15.82
CA ALA A 55 -13.50 -14.87 -16.07
C ALA A 55 -12.93 -13.95 -17.17
N PRO A 56 -11.62 -13.61 -17.22
CA PRO A 56 -11.04 -12.88 -18.36
C PRO A 56 -11.28 -13.56 -19.71
N THR A 57 -11.07 -14.88 -19.80
CA THR A 57 -11.32 -15.65 -21.03
C THR A 57 -12.79 -15.60 -21.45
N GLU A 58 -13.73 -15.79 -20.52
CA GLU A 58 -15.17 -15.67 -20.80
C GLU A 58 -15.57 -14.24 -21.21
N GLY A 59 -14.95 -13.21 -20.62
CA GLY A 59 -15.19 -11.82 -20.98
C GLY A 59 -14.68 -11.50 -22.39
N ILE A 60 -13.48 -11.97 -22.74
CA ILE A 60 -12.92 -11.86 -24.10
C ILE A 60 -13.78 -12.63 -25.11
N ARG A 61 -14.30 -13.83 -24.76
CA ARG A 61 -15.27 -14.56 -25.60
C ARG A 61 -16.51 -13.70 -25.88
N ARG A 62 -17.13 -13.10 -24.85
CA ARG A 62 -18.31 -12.22 -25.00
C ARG A 62 -18.00 -10.99 -25.85
N VAL A 63 -16.84 -10.36 -25.67
CA VAL A 63 -16.37 -9.27 -26.53
C VAL A 63 -16.31 -9.71 -27.99
N LEU A 64 -15.66 -10.85 -28.28
CA LEU A 64 -15.54 -11.36 -29.65
C LEU A 64 -16.92 -11.68 -30.25
N GLU A 65 -17.84 -12.30 -29.51
CA GLU A 65 -19.22 -12.54 -29.99
C GLU A 65 -19.95 -11.24 -30.34
N ILE A 66 -19.88 -10.22 -29.46
CA ILE A 66 -20.58 -8.94 -29.66
C ILE A 66 -19.99 -8.17 -30.84
N VAL A 67 -18.66 -8.13 -30.96
CA VAL A 67 -17.95 -7.33 -31.97
C VAL A 67 -17.97 -7.98 -33.35
N THR A 68 -17.93 -9.31 -33.45
CA THR A 68 -17.98 -10.03 -34.74
C THR A 68 -19.40 -10.39 -35.18
N GLY A 69 -20.35 -10.50 -34.24
CA GLY A 69 -21.68 -11.06 -34.47
C GLY A 69 -21.71 -12.59 -34.59
N GLU A 70 -20.57 -13.27 -34.46
CA GLU A 70 -20.47 -14.72 -34.50
C GLU A 70 -20.76 -15.35 -33.13
N LYS A 71 -21.42 -16.51 -33.09
CA LYS A 71 -21.62 -17.25 -31.84
C LYS A 71 -20.43 -18.15 -31.56
N ILE A 72 -19.81 -17.97 -30.40
CA ILE A 72 -18.60 -18.67 -29.96
C ILE A 72 -18.97 -19.52 -28.73
N PRO A 73 -19.03 -20.86 -28.83
CA PRO A 73 -19.42 -21.72 -27.71
C PRO A 73 -18.58 -21.50 -26.44
N ARG A 74 -19.21 -21.57 -25.26
CA ARG A 74 -18.47 -21.52 -23.99
C ARG A 74 -17.42 -22.64 -23.95
N GLY A 75 -16.18 -22.30 -23.60
CA GLY A 75 -15.07 -23.25 -23.49
C GLY A 75 -14.43 -23.70 -24.82
N SER A 76 -14.81 -23.13 -25.97
CA SER A 76 -14.03 -23.30 -27.20
C SER A 76 -12.76 -22.45 -27.15
N VAL A 77 -11.70 -22.91 -27.82
CA VAL A 77 -10.47 -22.14 -28.06
C VAL A 77 -10.80 -20.91 -28.92
N LEU A 78 -10.39 -19.72 -28.47
CA LEU A 78 -10.65 -18.45 -29.13
C LEU A 78 -9.59 -18.16 -30.20
N SER A 79 -10.03 -17.77 -31.41
CA SER A 79 -9.12 -17.23 -32.43
C SER A 79 -8.60 -15.86 -32.02
N THR A 80 -7.33 -15.62 -32.28
CA THR A 80 -6.68 -14.34 -31.98
C THR A 80 -6.48 -13.42 -33.19
N ASP A 81 -6.98 -13.78 -34.38
CA ASP A 81 -6.71 -13.07 -35.64
C ASP A 81 -7.23 -11.62 -35.63
N LYS A 82 -8.38 -11.36 -35.00
CA LYS A 82 -8.98 -10.02 -34.85
C LYS A 82 -8.32 -9.16 -33.78
N ILE A 83 -7.51 -9.74 -32.89
CA ILE A 83 -6.95 -9.07 -31.70
C ILE A 83 -5.60 -8.42 -32.05
N ASP A 84 -5.43 -7.13 -31.73
CA ASP A 84 -4.14 -6.42 -31.74
C ASP A 84 -3.34 -6.76 -30.46
N TYR A 85 -3.96 -6.50 -29.30
CA TYR A 85 -3.37 -6.78 -28.00
C TYR A 85 -4.41 -7.18 -26.94
N ILE A 86 -3.92 -7.88 -25.91
CA ILE A 86 -4.61 -8.14 -24.65
C ILE A 86 -3.73 -7.58 -23.52
N ARG A 87 -4.33 -6.80 -22.60
CA ARG A 87 -3.70 -6.43 -21.34
C ARG A 87 -4.44 -7.06 -20.16
N LEU A 88 -3.69 -7.56 -19.19
CA LEU A 88 -4.25 -8.23 -18.03
C LEU A 88 -3.65 -7.70 -16.72
N SER A 89 -4.49 -7.29 -15.78
CA SER A 89 -4.15 -7.18 -14.36
C SER A 89 -4.82 -8.30 -13.57
N THR A 90 -4.22 -8.68 -12.44
CA THR A 90 -4.72 -9.82 -11.66
C THR A 90 -4.42 -9.70 -10.18
N THR A 91 -5.44 -9.90 -9.36
CA THR A 91 -5.31 -9.95 -7.89
C THR A 91 -4.83 -11.30 -7.37
N VAL A 92 -4.60 -12.30 -8.24
CA VAL A 92 -4.25 -13.69 -7.87
C VAL A 92 -3.06 -13.78 -6.89
N ALA A 93 -1.97 -13.05 -7.14
CA ALA A 93 -0.80 -13.10 -6.26
C ALA A 93 -1.05 -12.40 -4.91
N THR A 94 -1.73 -11.25 -4.91
CA THR A 94 -2.14 -10.55 -3.68
C THR A 94 -3.01 -11.47 -2.81
N ASN A 95 -4.00 -12.14 -3.40
CA ASN A 95 -4.92 -13.02 -2.70
C ASN A 95 -4.20 -14.29 -2.19
N ALA A 96 -3.33 -14.90 -3.00
CA ALA A 96 -2.52 -16.06 -2.58
C ALA A 96 -1.60 -15.72 -1.38
N LEU A 97 -1.10 -14.49 -1.30
CA LEU A 97 -0.29 -14.00 -0.17
C LEU A 97 -1.16 -13.74 1.08
N LEU A 98 -2.30 -13.07 0.93
CA LEU A 98 -3.26 -12.76 2.00
C LEU A 98 -3.86 -14.03 2.62
N GLU A 99 -4.38 -14.93 1.79
CA GLU A 99 -5.03 -16.19 2.20
C GLU A 99 -4.05 -17.29 2.61
N ARG A 100 -2.74 -17.04 2.45
CA ARG A 100 -1.65 -18.02 2.63
C ARG A 100 -1.87 -19.32 1.80
N LYS A 101 -2.27 -19.15 0.54
CA LYS A 101 -2.44 -20.21 -0.47
C LYS A 101 -1.38 -20.09 -1.58
N GLY A 102 -0.11 -20.12 -1.23
CA GLY A 102 1.02 -20.08 -2.17
C GLY A 102 1.58 -21.47 -2.51
N HIS A 103 2.51 -21.54 -3.45
CA HIS A 103 3.18 -22.78 -3.79
C HIS A 103 4.18 -23.20 -2.69
N LYS A 104 4.13 -24.48 -2.32
CA LYS A 104 5.07 -25.11 -1.38
C LYS A 104 6.51 -24.99 -1.94
N HIS A 105 7.42 -24.42 -1.18
CA HIS A 105 8.81 -24.24 -1.59
C HIS A 105 9.77 -24.44 -0.41
N ALA A 106 11.05 -24.65 -0.72
CA ALA A 106 12.13 -24.77 0.26
C ALA A 106 13.07 -23.56 0.18
N LEU A 107 13.69 -23.23 1.31
CA LEU A 107 14.72 -22.20 1.45
C LEU A 107 16.10 -22.86 1.52
N LEU A 108 17.00 -22.49 0.62
CA LEU A 108 18.43 -22.76 0.75
C LEU A 108 19.10 -21.51 1.32
N ILE A 109 19.82 -21.66 2.43
CA ILE A 109 20.44 -20.56 3.17
C ILE A 109 21.82 -20.97 3.68
N THR A 110 22.73 -20.01 3.85
CA THR A 110 24.07 -20.28 4.39
C THR A 110 24.01 -20.96 5.76
N LYS A 111 24.87 -21.94 6.00
CA LYS A 111 24.97 -22.69 7.26
C LYS A 111 25.19 -21.78 8.49
N GLY A 112 24.46 -22.07 9.56
CA GLY A 112 24.34 -21.26 10.77
C GLY A 112 23.29 -20.15 10.70
N PHE A 113 22.54 -20.02 9.58
CA PHE A 113 21.53 -18.98 9.37
C PHE A 113 20.12 -19.53 9.13
N LYS A 114 19.88 -20.84 9.33
CA LYS A 114 18.56 -21.51 9.20
C LYS A 114 17.36 -20.69 9.68
N ASP A 115 17.45 -20.15 10.89
CA ASP A 115 16.33 -19.46 11.55
C ASP A 115 16.26 -17.96 11.24
N LEU A 116 17.15 -17.41 10.39
CA LEU A 116 17.27 -15.98 10.12
C LEU A 116 15.93 -15.35 9.71
N LEU A 117 15.24 -15.95 8.74
CA LEU A 117 13.96 -15.43 8.22
C LEU A 117 12.78 -15.73 9.17
N LEU A 118 12.92 -16.68 10.11
CA LEU A 118 11.94 -16.95 11.16
C LEU A 118 12.06 -15.95 12.34
N ILE A 119 13.28 -15.47 12.59
CA ILE A 119 13.57 -14.40 13.56
C ILE A 119 13.15 -13.03 12.98
N GLY A 120 13.43 -12.81 11.69
CA GLY A 120 13.11 -11.57 10.98
C GLY A 120 13.78 -10.35 11.63
N ASN A 121 13.02 -9.26 11.76
CA ASN A 121 13.45 -8.02 12.41
C ASN A 121 12.90 -7.86 13.86
N GLN A 122 12.33 -8.92 14.44
CA GLN A 122 11.66 -8.91 15.76
C GLN A 122 10.44 -7.97 15.90
N SER A 123 9.93 -7.41 14.80
CA SER A 123 8.74 -6.55 14.82
C SER A 123 7.51 -7.25 15.38
N ARG A 124 6.67 -6.49 16.11
CA ARG A 124 5.39 -6.97 16.67
C ARG A 124 4.24 -6.25 15.97
N PRO A 125 3.50 -6.90 15.05
CA PRO A 125 2.38 -6.27 14.33
C PRO A 125 1.30 -5.70 15.27
N ARG A 126 1.06 -6.39 16.40
CA ARG A 126 0.22 -5.89 17.50
C ARG A 126 1.08 -5.78 18.76
N ILE A 127 1.73 -4.63 18.94
CA ILE A 127 2.76 -4.41 19.97
C ILE A 127 2.29 -4.66 21.41
N PHE A 128 0.98 -4.49 21.67
CA PHE A 128 0.35 -4.65 22.98
C PHE A 128 -0.24 -6.05 23.24
N ASP A 129 -0.21 -6.97 22.26
CA ASP A 129 -0.66 -8.35 22.50
C ASP A 129 0.22 -9.03 23.55
N LEU A 130 -0.39 -9.45 24.66
CA LEU A 130 0.30 -10.25 25.67
C LEU A 130 0.66 -11.65 25.15
N ASN A 131 -0.20 -12.23 24.30
CA ASN A 131 0.02 -13.51 23.62
C ASN A 131 0.52 -13.26 22.18
N ILE A 132 1.81 -12.97 22.04
CA ILE A 132 2.44 -12.60 20.76
C ILE A 132 2.43 -13.79 19.81
N ARG A 133 1.56 -13.75 18.79
CA ARG A 133 1.61 -14.70 17.68
C ARG A 133 2.49 -14.15 16.56
N ARG A 134 3.60 -14.81 16.30
CA ARG A 134 4.45 -14.52 15.12
C ARG A 134 3.76 -15.05 13.86
N PRO A 135 3.77 -14.31 12.73
CA PRO A 135 3.40 -14.88 11.44
C PRO A 135 4.27 -16.09 11.10
N ALA A 136 3.68 -17.12 10.49
CA ALA A 136 4.46 -18.23 9.96
C ALA A 136 5.30 -17.78 8.75
N PRO A 137 6.50 -18.36 8.53
CA PRO A 137 7.25 -18.18 7.29
C PRO A 137 6.47 -18.74 6.09
N LEU A 138 6.83 -18.31 4.88
CA LEU A 138 6.23 -18.81 3.64
C LEU A 138 6.87 -20.13 3.15
N TYR A 139 8.15 -20.38 3.48
CA TYR A 139 8.84 -21.64 3.16
C TYR A 139 8.39 -22.78 4.08
N SER A 140 8.43 -24.02 3.56
CA SER A 140 8.02 -25.21 4.33
C SER A 140 9.19 -26.08 4.81
N LYS A 141 10.40 -25.91 4.25
CA LYS A 141 11.62 -26.62 4.65
C LYS A 141 12.82 -25.70 4.42
N VAL A 142 13.87 -25.88 5.22
CA VAL A 142 15.14 -25.13 5.12
C VAL A 142 16.29 -26.13 4.98
N VAL A 143 17.17 -25.88 4.02
CA VAL A 143 18.44 -26.59 3.82
C VAL A 143 19.58 -25.60 4.04
N GLU A 144 20.58 -26.01 4.83
CA GLU A 144 21.74 -25.19 5.15
C GLU A 144 22.92 -25.55 4.25
N VAL A 145 23.23 -24.67 3.30
CA VAL A 145 24.37 -24.82 2.39
C VAL A 145 25.66 -24.48 3.14
N ASP A 146 26.65 -25.37 3.09
CA ASP A 146 27.92 -25.20 3.78
C ASP A 146 28.91 -24.37 2.95
N GLU A 147 28.54 -23.12 2.64
CA GLU A 147 29.43 -22.11 2.07
C GLU A 147 29.69 -20.98 3.07
N ARG A 148 30.68 -20.13 2.80
CA ARG A 148 30.85 -18.86 3.51
C ARG A 148 31.62 -17.85 2.68
N VAL A 149 31.05 -16.65 2.62
CA VAL A 149 31.70 -15.43 2.12
C VAL A 149 31.69 -14.38 3.24
N THR A 150 32.65 -13.48 3.27
CA THR A 150 32.72 -12.34 4.19
C THR A 150 33.34 -11.13 3.51
N LEU A 151 33.14 -9.92 4.05
CA LEU A 151 33.88 -8.73 3.64
C LEU A 151 35.27 -8.70 4.28
N VAL A 152 36.24 -8.08 3.62
CA VAL A 152 37.60 -7.88 4.15
C VAL A 152 37.65 -6.61 4.99
N GLY A 153 38.21 -6.74 6.21
CA GLY A 153 38.24 -5.66 7.20
C GLY A 153 37.03 -5.69 8.13
N TYR A 154 36.78 -4.60 8.85
CA TYR A 154 35.64 -4.46 9.76
C TYR A 154 35.12 -3.02 9.77
N THR A 155 33.80 -2.85 9.80
CA THR A 155 33.08 -1.56 9.69
C THR A 155 33.28 -0.60 10.87
N SER A 156 34.08 -0.96 11.87
CA SER A 156 34.45 -0.08 12.99
C SER A 156 35.94 0.35 12.95
N ASP A 157 36.62 0.14 11.82
CA ASP A 157 37.98 0.63 11.60
C ASP A 157 37.96 2.13 11.30
N PRO A 158 38.49 3.00 12.19
CA PRO A 158 38.52 4.45 11.97
C PRO A 158 39.46 4.89 10.83
N LYS A 159 40.16 3.93 10.21
CA LYS A 159 41.05 4.12 9.06
C LYS A 159 40.72 3.17 7.91
N ALA A 160 39.45 2.77 7.77
CA ALA A 160 39.00 1.82 6.75
C ALA A 160 39.55 2.13 5.34
N GLU A 161 39.47 3.38 4.87
CA GLU A 161 39.96 3.82 3.54
C GLU A 161 41.49 3.71 3.35
N ASP A 162 42.26 3.92 4.42
CA ASP A 162 43.72 3.73 4.42
C ASP A 162 44.06 2.24 4.36
N HIS A 163 43.30 1.43 5.09
CA HIS A 163 43.53 0.00 5.32
C HIS A 163 42.91 -0.92 4.24
N GLU A 164 41.97 -0.44 3.43
CA GLU A 164 41.24 -1.29 2.47
C GLU A 164 42.14 -1.89 1.38
N VAL A 165 41.66 -2.98 0.78
CA VAL A 165 42.22 -3.54 -0.45
C VAL A 165 41.98 -2.54 -1.57
N LYS A 166 43.00 -2.24 -2.37
CA LYS A 166 42.87 -1.43 -3.59
C LYS A 166 42.91 -2.35 -4.80
N PHE A 167 41.99 -2.10 -5.73
CA PHE A 167 41.88 -2.82 -6.99
C PHE A 167 42.25 -1.90 -8.16
N ASP A 168 42.72 -2.48 -9.27
CA ASP A 168 42.79 -1.77 -10.56
C ASP A 168 41.41 -1.73 -11.25
N ALA A 169 41.39 -1.22 -12.49
CA ALA A 169 40.18 -1.15 -13.31
C ALA A 169 39.61 -2.54 -13.66
N ASP A 170 40.50 -3.53 -13.85
CA ASP A 170 40.15 -4.91 -14.20
C ASP A 170 39.73 -5.76 -12.99
N GLY A 171 39.93 -5.24 -11.78
CA GLY A 171 39.55 -5.88 -10.50
C GLY A 171 40.66 -6.70 -9.86
N ASN A 172 41.90 -6.63 -10.34
CA ASN A 172 43.05 -7.26 -9.72
C ASN A 172 43.50 -6.46 -8.48
N ILE A 173 44.04 -7.15 -7.48
CA ILE A 173 44.57 -6.51 -6.27
C ILE A 173 45.88 -5.78 -6.62
N THR A 174 45.89 -4.46 -6.49
CA THR A 174 47.10 -3.64 -6.58
C THR A 174 47.74 -3.39 -5.21
N ARG A 175 46.95 -3.55 -4.14
CA ARG A 175 47.38 -3.49 -2.74
C ARG A 175 46.38 -4.26 -1.90
N GLY A 176 46.80 -5.25 -1.14
CA GLY A 176 45.95 -5.98 -0.21
C GLY A 176 45.55 -5.16 1.02
N TYR A 177 44.86 -5.83 1.95
CA TYR A 177 44.40 -5.23 3.20
C TYR A 177 45.58 -4.90 4.11
N ARG A 178 45.51 -3.77 4.82
CA ARG A 178 46.58 -3.26 5.70
C ARG A 178 46.10 -2.86 7.10
N GLY A 179 44.91 -3.31 7.48
CA GLY A 179 44.36 -3.06 8.81
C GLY A 179 44.75 -4.13 9.82
N LYS A 180 43.81 -4.51 10.70
CA LYS A 180 44.07 -5.41 11.83
C LYS A 180 44.56 -6.79 11.35
N GLY A 181 45.81 -7.13 11.67
CA GLY A 181 46.46 -8.38 11.28
C GLY A 181 47.58 -8.22 10.24
N TRP A 182 47.77 -7.01 9.69
CA TRP A 182 48.93 -6.69 8.87
C TRP A 182 50.20 -6.57 9.74
N ASP A 183 51.29 -7.22 9.32
CA ASP A 183 52.59 -7.23 9.99
C ASP A 183 53.54 -6.09 9.54
N GLY A 184 53.11 -5.31 8.54
CA GLY A 184 53.87 -4.22 7.95
C GLY A 184 54.63 -4.58 6.68
N VAL A 185 54.61 -5.85 6.23
CA VAL A 185 55.37 -6.32 5.06
C VAL A 185 54.48 -7.13 4.11
N GLY A 186 54.31 -6.66 2.87
CA GLY A 186 53.39 -7.29 1.92
C GLY A 186 51.93 -6.93 2.20
N ASP A 187 51.04 -7.89 1.96
CA ASP A 187 49.58 -7.76 2.11
C ASP A 187 49.09 -8.63 3.28
N ALA A 188 48.01 -8.23 3.96
CA ALA A 188 47.46 -9.02 5.07
C ALA A 188 46.75 -10.30 4.57
N GLU A 189 47.56 -11.32 4.33
CA GLU A 189 47.10 -12.67 4.03
C GLU A 189 46.38 -13.27 5.25
N GLY A 190 45.28 -13.93 4.94
CA GLY A 190 44.55 -14.81 5.86
C GLY A 190 43.85 -15.86 5.00
N PRO A 191 43.20 -16.87 5.59
CA PRO A 191 42.53 -17.91 4.81
C PRO A 191 41.46 -17.34 3.87
N GLY A 192 41.32 -17.96 2.70
CA GLY A 192 40.35 -17.61 1.67
C GLY A 192 40.86 -16.64 0.60
N GLU A 193 40.45 -16.87 -0.65
CA GLU A 193 40.72 -16.01 -1.80
C GLU A 193 40.02 -14.65 -1.61
N VAL A 194 40.70 -13.55 -1.96
CA VAL A 194 40.13 -12.20 -1.94
C VAL A 194 39.89 -11.73 -3.37
N VAL A 195 38.67 -11.28 -3.65
CA VAL A 195 38.21 -10.79 -4.95
C VAL A 195 37.47 -9.46 -4.79
N ARG A 196 37.36 -8.71 -5.89
CA ARG A 196 36.47 -7.54 -5.94
C ARG A 196 35.02 -7.99 -6.08
N GLY A 197 34.17 -7.57 -5.14
CA GLY A 197 32.72 -7.77 -5.22
C GLY A 197 32.04 -6.76 -6.15
N LEU A 198 30.80 -7.03 -6.54
CA LEU A 198 30.01 -6.16 -7.44
C LEU A 198 29.73 -4.77 -6.85
N SER A 199 29.65 -4.65 -5.53
CA SER A 199 29.53 -3.36 -4.82
C SER A 199 30.82 -2.51 -4.86
N GLY A 200 31.95 -3.09 -5.30
CA GLY A 200 33.29 -2.53 -5.22
C GLY A 200 34.07 -2.98 -3.98
N GLU A 201 33.38 -3.52 -2.96
CA GLU A 201 33.97 -4.02 -1.72
C GLU A 201 34.93 -5.20 -1.96
N ALA A 202 35.91 -5.35 -1.08
CA ALA A 202 36.77 -6.53 -1.07
C ALA A 202 36.07 -7.70 -0.38
N VAL A 203 35.87 -8.78 -1.11
CA VAL A 203 35.15 -9.98 -0.69
C VAL A 203 36.11 -11.13 -0.50
N ARG A 204 36.02 -11.84 0.62
CA ARG A 204 36.82 -13.00 0.97
C ARG A 204 35.98 -14.28 0.93
N ILE A 205 36.40 -15.23 0.11
CA ILE A 205 35.76 -16.53 -0.08
C ILE A 205 36.34 -17.48 0.98
N MET A 206 35.60 -17.68 2.07
CA MET A 206 36.03 -18.54 3.19
C MET A 206 35.77 -20.02 2.91
N LYS A 207 34.66 -20.33 2.23
CA LYS A 207 34.30 -21.69 1.79
C LYS A 207 33.37 -21.63 0.57
N GLN A 208 33.66 -22.43 -0.45
CA GLN A 208 32.79 -22.65 -1.61
C GLN A 208 31.81 -23.79 -1.33
N PRO A 209 30.59 -23.79 -1.92
CA PRO A 209 29.64 -24.89 -1.77
C PRO A 209 30.15 -26.15 -2.49
N ASP A 210 30.06 -27.33 -1.85
CA ASP A 210 30.33 -28.61 -2.52
C ASP A 210 29.16 -28.95 -3.44
N SER A 211 29.41 -28.94 -4.76
CA SER A 211 28.37 -29.22 -5.76
C SER A 211 27.72 -30.60 -5.61
N LYS A 212 28.42 -31.61 -5.08
CA LYS A 212 27.86 -32.96 -4.88
C LYS A 212 26.95 -33.05 -3.67
N GLU A 213 27.32 -32.39 -2.57
CA GLU A 213 26.44 -32.31 -1.40
C GLU A 213 25.18 -31.50 -1.73
N VAL A 214 25.34 -30.35 -2.40
CA VAL A 214 24.21 -29.54 -2.86
C VAL A 214 23.34 -30.30 -3.87
N GLU A 215 23.91 -31.07 -4.82
CA GLU A 215 23.11 -31.87 -5.75
C GLU A 215 22.28 -32.91 -5.01
N LYS A 216 22.87 -33.60 -4.03
CA LYS A 216 22.17 -34.59 -3.19
C LYS A 216 21.01 -33.94 -2.43
N ASP A 217 21.26 -32.83 -1.74
CA ASP A 217 20.22 -32.15 -0.94
C ASP A 217 19.09 -31.60 -1.83
N LEU A 218 19.43 -31.10 -3.04
CA LEU A 218 18.44 -30.68 -4.04
C LEU A 218 17.63 -31.87 -4.59
N ARG A 219 18.24 -33.03 -4.81
CA ARG A 219 17.52 -34.25 -5.22
C ARG A 219 16.58 -34.74 -4.12
N GLU A 220 17.01 -34.76 -2.86
CA GLU A 220 16.14 -35.09 -1.72
C GLU A 220 14.93 -34.15 -1.63
N LEU A 221 15.12 -32.84 -1.83
CA LEU A 221 14.00 -31.88 -1.93
C LEU A 221 13.09 -32.18 -3.13
N TYR A 222 13.66 -32.55 -4.29
CA TYR A 222 12.87 -32.86 -5.48
C TYR A 222 12.01 -34.12 -5.29
N ASP A 223 12.56 -35.15 -4.65
CA ASP A 223 11.87 -36.41 -4.37
C ASP A 223 10.79 -36.25 -3.28
N GLU A 224 10.97 -35.32 -2.33
CA GLU A 224 9.93 -34.86 -1.39
C GLU A 224 8.82 -33.99 -2.05
N GLY A 225 8.86 -33.81 -3.37
CA GLY A 225 7.86 -33.09 -4.16
C GLY A 225 8.01 -31.57 -4.19
N TYR A 226 9.14 -31.01 -3.75
CA TYR A 226 9.40 -29.58 -3.94
C TYR A 226 9.73 -29.28 -5.42
N ARG A 227 9.12 -28.23 -5.97
CA ARG A 227 9.37 -27.77 -7.36
C ARG A 227 9.76 -26.29 -7.47
N SER A 228 9.57 -25.54 -6.39
CA SER A 228 10.01 -24.14 -6.25
C SER A 228 11.03 -24.02 -5.10
N LEU A 229 12.02 -23.13 -5.27
CA LEU A 229 13.10 -22.87 -4.31
C LEU A 229 13.37 -21.37 -4.17
N ALA A 230 13.75 -20.94 -2.97
CA ALA A 230 14.41 -19.65 -2.72
C ALA A 230 15.85 -19.91 -2.25
N ILE A 231 16.84 -19.20 -2.81
CA ILE A 231 18.26 -19.34 -2.46
C ILE A 231 18.74 -17.99 -1.91
N VAL A 232 19.18 -17.96 -0.66
CA VAL A 232 19.52 -16.73 0.08
C VAL A 232 20.83 -16.90 0.85
N LEU A 233 21.96 -16.48 0.28
CA LEU A 233 23.27 -16.62 0.88
C LEU A 233 23.81 -15.32 1.48
N VAL A 234 24.68 -15.41 2.48
CA VAL A 234 25.29 -14.23 3.12
C VAL A 234 26.23 -13.54 2.12
N HIS A 235 26.16 -12.21 2.03
CA HIS A 235 26.88 -11.36 1.06
C HIS A 235 26.66 -11.65 -0.45
N SER A 236 25.63 -12.43 -0.82
CA SER A 236 25.38 -12.75 -2.24
C SER A 236 25.09 -11.53 -3.12
N TYR A 237 24.57 -10.43 -2.58
CA TYR A 237 24.37 -9.16 -3.29
C TYR A 237 25.65 -8.63 -3.97
N THR A 238 26.83 -8.88 -3.39
CA THR A 238 28.12 -8.48 -3.94
C THR A 238 28.93 -9.65 -4.51
N TYR A 239 28.61 -10.89 -4.10
CA TYR A 239 29.21 -12.11 -4.65
C TYR A 239 28.15 -13.17 -4.98
N PRO A 240 27.45 -13.04 -6.12
CA PRO A 240 26.33 -13.92 -6.46
C PRO A 240 26.77 -15.32 -6.91
N LYS A 241 28.06 -15.54 -7.20
CA LYS A 241 28.56 -16.77 -7.86
C LYS A 241 28.11 -18.07 -7.15
N HIS A 242 28.04 -18.09 -5.82
CA HIS A 242 27.57 -19.26 -5.08
C HIS A 242 26.06 -19.52 -5.28
N GLU A 243 25.21 -18.48 -5.31
CA GLU A 243 23.78 -18.64 -5.62
C GLU A 243 23.61 -19.14 -7.05
N ASN A 244 24.35 -18.56 -8.02
CA ASN A 244 24.30 -18.95 -9.43
C ASN A 244 24.62 -20.43 -9.65
N ILE A 245 25.63 -20.98 -8.95
CA ILE A 245 25.99 -22.40 -9.04
C ILE A 245 24.83 -23.30 -8.56
N ILE A 246 24.24 -22.97 -7.41
CA ILE A 246 23.13 -23.71 -6.82
C ILE A 246 21.87 -23.60 -7.70
N GLY A 247 21.60 -22.41 -8.24
CA GLY A 247 20.47 -22.14 -9.11
C GLY A 247 20.55 -22.89 -10.44
N SER A 248 21.73 -22.92 -11.08
CA SER A 248 21.98 -23.74 -12.27
C SER A 248 21.78 -25.23 -12.00
N LEU A 249 22.24 -25.73 -10.85
CA LEU A 249 22.11 -27.13 -10.46
C LEU A 249 20.64 -27.51 -10.20
N ALA A 250 19.88 -26.68 -9.48
CA ALA A 250 18.44 -26.86 -9.28
C ALA A 250 17.67 -26.87 -10.61
N ARG A 251 17.96 -25.96 -11.54
CA ARG A 251 17.37 -25.97 -12.89
C ARG A 251 17.68 -27.27 -13.64
N SER A 252 18.90 -27.80 -13.52
CA SER A 252 19.29 -29.06 -14.19
C SER A 252 18.62 -30.32 -13.62
N ILE A 253 18.25 -30.31 -12.33
CA ILE A 253 17.47 -31.38 -11.68
C ILE A 253 15.98 -31.33 -12.11
N GLY A 254 15.50 -30.17 -12.56
CA GLY A 254 14.14 -29.98 -13.07
C GLY A 254 13.19 -29.22 -12.13
N PHE A 255 13.72 -28.42 -11.19
CA PHE A 255 12.90 -27.47 -10.43
C PHE A 255 12.28 -26.44 -11.39
N THR A 256 10.96 -26.24 -11.29
CA THR A 256 10.19 -25.38 -12.22
C THR A 256 10.34 -23.89 -11.92
N HIS A 257 10.73 -23.54 -10.70
CA HIS A 257 11.02 -22.17 -10.31
C HIS A 257 12.16 -22.09 -9.29
N VAL A 258 13.05 -21.10 -9.46
CA VAL A 258 14.21 -20.90 -8.60
C VAL A 258 14.45 -19.39 -8.44
N SER A 259 14.27 -18.90 -7.22
CA SER A 259 14.42 -17.50 -6.83
C SER A 259 15.81 -17.27 -6.20
N GLU A 260 16.75 -16.78 -6.99
CA GLU A 260 18.11 -16.42 -6.55
C GLU A 260 18.11 -14.99 -5.98
N SER A 261 18.44 -14.85 -4.69
CA SER A 261 18.23 -13.59 -3.96
C SER A 261 19.03 -12.42 -4.51
N ALA A 262 20.25 -12.66 -4.96
CA ALA A 262 21.12 -11.65 -5.55
C ALA A 262 20.71 -11.26 -6.97
N SER A 263 20.06 -12.15 -7.72
CA SER A 263 19.54 -11.85 -9.07
C SER A 263 18.23 -11.08 -9.03
N LEU A 264 17.38 -11.36 -8.02
CA LEU A 264 16.11 -10.65 -7.83
C LEU A 264 16.33 -9.25 -7.26
N LEU A 265 17.15 -9.13 -6.22
CA LEU A 265 17.29 -7.91 -5.42
C LEU A 265 18.75 -7.78 -4.91
N PRO A 266 19.65 -7.15 -5.68
CA PRO A 266 21.08 -7.04 -5.33
C PRO A 266 21.34 -6.00 -4.22
N MET A 267 20.67 -6.13 -3.07
CA MET A 267 20.77 -5.24 -1.90
C MET A 267 21.44 -5.92 -0.71
N ILE A 268 22.16 -5.17 0.13
CA ILE A 268 22.89 -5.71 1.28
C ILE A 268 22.00 -6.43 2.33
N LYS A 269 20.80 -5.90 2.61
CA LYS A 269 19.94 -6.33 3.73
C LYS A 269 19.37 -7.74 3.51
N MET A 270 20.07 -8.76 4.04
CA MET A 270 19.76 -10.19 3.83
C MET A 270 18.36 -10.63 4.29
N VAL A 271 17.81 -10.05 5.37
CA VAL A 271 16.45 -10.39 5.82
C VAL A 271 15.39 -9.91 4.82
N PRO A 272 15.26 -8.61 4.48
CA PRO A 272 14.35 -8.15 3.42
C PRO A 272 14.57 -8.84 2.06
N ARG A 273 15.84 -9.01 1.64
CA ARG A 273 16.20 -9.72 0.40
C ARG A 273 15.68 -11.17 0.42
N GLY A 274 15.90 -11.88 1.53
CA GLY A 274 15.48 -13.26 1.71
C GLY A 274 13.97 -13.44 1.81
N VAL A 275 13.26 -12.56 2.54
CA VAL A 275 11.79 -12.57 2.60
C VAL A 275 11.18 -12.34 1.21
N SER A 276 11.73 -11.41 0.43
CA SER A 276 11.26 -11.13 -0.93
C SER A 276 11.54 -12.30 -1.89
N SER A 277 12.72 -12.92 -1.79
CA SER A 277 13.06 -14.13 -2.57
C SER A 277 12.14 -15.31 -2.24
N THR A 278 11.77 -15.44 -0.96
CA THR A 278 10.80 -16.42 -0.46
C THR A 278 9.40 -16.12 -0.99
N ALA A 279 8.98 -14.85 -1.03
CA ALA A 279 7.70 -14.44 -1.60
C ALA A 279 7.62 -14.66 -3.11
N ASP A 280 8.71 -14.44 -3.87
CA ASP A 280 8.78 -14.78 -5.28
C ASP A 280 8.61 -16.29 -5.51
N ALA A 281 9.36 -17.12 -4.77
CA ALA A 281 9.26 -18.59 -4.85
C ALA A 281 7.88 -19.13 -4.47
N TYR A 282 7.15 -18.41 -3.63
CA TYR A 282 5.81 -18.74 -3.17
C TYR A 282 4.70 -18.34 -4.16
N LEU A 283 4.88 -17.22 -4.88
CA LEU A 283 3.84 -16.61 -5.73
C LEU A 283 4.01 -16.87 -7.22
N THR A 284 5.24 -16.86 -7.74
CA THR A 284 5.49 -16.98 -9.19
C THR A 284 4.99 -18.29 -9.80
N PRO A 285 5.06 -19.46 -9.15
CA PRO A 285 4.45 -20.69 -9.68
C PRO A 285 2.93 -20.58 -9.86
N ILE A 286 2.22 -20.02 -8.86
CA ILE A 286 0.74 -19.83 -8.96
C ILE A 286 0.37 -18.85 -10.05
N LEU A 287 1.15 -17.78 -10.21
CA LEU A 287 0.95 -16.83 -11.29
C LEU A 287 1.10 -17.52 -12.65
N ARG A 288 2.09 -18.40 -12.82
CA ARG A 288 2.27 -19.20 -14.04
C ARG A 288 1.11 -20.17 -14.27
N ASP A 289 0.67 -20.92 -13.25
CA ASP A 289 -0.47 -21.85 -13.37
C ASP A 289 -1.75 -21.12 -13.81
N TYR A 290 -2.00 -19.93 -13.26
CA TYR A 290 -3.11 -19.06 -13.67
C TYR A 290 -2.99 -18.61 -15.13
N LEU A 291 -1.80 -18.13 -15.53
CA LEU A 291 -1.56 -17.66 -16.89
C LEU A 291 -1.63 -18.81 -17.91
N ASP A 292 -1.12 -19.99 -17.59
CA ASP A 292 -1.27 -21.18 -18.44
C ASP A 292 -2.74 -21.60 -18.59
N GLY A 293 -3.55 -21.47 -17.55
CA GLY A 293 -4.99 -21.66 -17.61
C GLY A 293 -5.70 -20.63 -18.51
N PHE A 294 -5.31 -19.35 -18.43
CA PHE A 294 -5.79 -18.30 -19.32
C PHE A 294 -5.41 -18.59 -20.78
N PHE A 295 -4.13 -18.87 -21.06
CA PHE A 295 -3.67 -19.14 -22.42
C PHE A 295 -4.27 -20.41 -23.05
N GLN A 296 -4.69 -21.40 -22.27
CA GLN A 296 -5.44 -22.56 -22.79
C GLN A 296 -6.78 -22.18 -23.44
N GLY A 297 -7.30 -20.98 -23.14
CA GLY A 297 -8.48 -20.42 -23.79
C GLY A 297 -8.25 -19.91 -25.22
N PHE A 298 -7.01 -19.83 -25.71
CA PHE A 298 -6.66 -19.16 -26.97
C PHE A 298 -5.85 -20.05 -27.91
N ASP A 299 -5.84 -19.70 -29.20
CA ASP A 299 -4.98 -20.38 -30.18
C ASP A 299 -3.47 -20.20 -29.88
N GLU A 300 -2.65 -21.14 -30.36
CA GLU A 300 -1.21 -21.17 -30.05
C GLU A 300 -0.46 -19.90 -30.47
N LYS A 301 -1.04 -19.10 -31.39
CA LYS A 301 -0.45 -17.83 -31.85
C LYS A 301 -0.23 -16.89 -30.68
N LEU A 302 -1.08 -16.89 -29.66
CA LEU A 302 -0.94 -16.03 -28.48
C LEU A 302 0.31 -16.34 -27.65
N LYS A 303 0.82 -17.59 -27.68
CA LYS A 303 2.05 -18.00 -26.98
C LYS A 303 3.33 -17.85 -27.82
N ASP A 304 3.24 -17.81 -29.16
CA ASP A 304 4.41 -17.84 -30.05
C ASP A 304 5.29 -16.57 -29.99
N GLY A 305 4.74 -15.43 -29.52
CA GLY A 305 5.50 -14.20 -29.26
C GLY A 305 6.15 -13.54 -30.49
N ARG A 306 5.91 -14.06 -31.71
CA ARG A 306 6.46 -13.54 -32.97
C ARG A 306 5.75 -12.24 -33.38
N LEU A 307 6.37 -11.45 -34.25
CA LEU A 307 5.82 -10.17 -34.76
C LEU A 307 4.42 -10.24 -35.43
N ARG A 308 3.89 -11.44 -35.71
CA ARG A 308 2.54 -11.64 -36.26
C ARG A 308 1.49 -12.09 -35.23
N SER A 309 1.89 -12.30 -33.98
CA SER A 309 1.04 -12.72 -32.85
C SER A 309 0.51 -11.53 -32.05
N PRO A 310 -0.65 -11.62 -31.38
CA PRO A 310 -1.16 -10.52 -30.54
C PRO A 310 -0.17 -10.20 -29.41
N ARG A 311 -0.06 -8.92 -29.07
CA ARG A 311 0.75 -8.52 -27.91
C ARG A 311 -0.04 -8.88 -26.65
N ILE A 312 0.60 -9.59 -25.72
CA ILE A 312 0.05 -9.75 -24.36
C ILE A 312 0.95 -9.03 -23.36
N GLU A 313 0.35 -8.19 -22.54
CA GLU A 313 1.05 -7.35 -21.56
C GLU A 313 0.35 -7.45 -20.20
N PHE A 314 1.13 -7.42 -19.13
CA PHE A 314 0.65 -7.50 -17.76
C PHE A 314 0.95 -6.20 -17.02
N MET A 315 0.00 -5.75 -16.20
CA MET A 315 0.24 -4.60 -15.33
C MET A 315 1.18 -4.99 -14.19
N GLY A 316 2.24 -4.21 -13.98
CA GLY A 316 3.17 -4.33 -12.87
C GLY A 316 2.75 -3.48 -11.67
N SER A 317 3.23 -3.86 -10.48
CA SER A 317 3.04 -3.10 -9.24
C SER A 317 3.53 -1.64 -9.32
N ASP A 318 4.45 -1.32 -10.24
CA ASP A 318 5.07 -0.01 -10.43
C ASP A 318 4.33 0.89 -11.44
N GLY A 319 3.16 0.44 -11.91
CA GLY A 319 2.36 1.08 -12.96
C GLY A 319 2.89 0.87 -14.38
N GLY A 320 3.92 0.04 -14.57
CA GLY A 320 4.47 -0.29 -15.88
C GLY A 320 3.81 -1.52 -16.50
N LEU A 321 3.69 -1.54 -17.83
CA LEU A 321 3.33 -2.75 -18.57
C LEU A 321 4.56 -3.61 -18.88
N VAL A 322 4.48 -4.91 -18.60
CA VAL A 322 5.55 -5.90 -18.84
C VAL A 322 5.06 -7.08 -19.67
N ASP A 323 5.96 -7.74 -20.40
CA ASP A 323 5.66 -9.01 -21.09
C ASP A 323 5.65 -10.22 -20.13
N LEU A 324 5.27 -11.39 -20.66
CA LEU A 324 5.18 -12.65 -19.92
C LEU A 324 6.49 -13.10 -19.26
N ASN A 325 7.65 -12.85 -19.88
CA ASN A 325 8.96 -13.25 -19.34
C ASN A 325 9.41 -12.34 -18.21
N ASN A 326 9.01 -11.07 -18.26
CA ASN A 326 9.36 -10.04 -17.30
C ASN A 326 8.37 -9.91 -16.12
N PHE A 327 7.23 -10.61 -16.17
CA PHE A 327 6.21 -10.64 -15.12
C PHE A 327 6.49 -11.75 -14.08
N SER A 328 6.45 -11.38 -12.80
CA SER A 328 6.72 -12.30 -11.67
C SER A 328 5.73 -12.10 -10.54
N GLY A 329 5.68 -13.05 -9.60
CA GLY A 329 4.86 -12.99 -8.40
C GLY A 329 5.05 -11.67 -7.65
N LEU A 330 6.29 -11.24 -7.41
CA LEU A 330 6.59 -9.96 -6.76
C LEU A 330 6.02 -8.74 -7.51
N LYS A 331 6.19 -8.70 -8.84
CA LYS A 331 5.73 -7.59 -9.70
C LYS A 331 4.22 -7.61 -9.96
N SER A 332 3.51 -8.65 -9.56
CA SER A 332 2.06 -8.80 -9.77
C SER A 332 1.21 -8.37 -8.56
N ILE A 333 1.85 -8.18 -7.39
CA ILE A 333 1.20 -7.73 -6.16
C ILE A 333 0.66 -6.31 -6.37
N LEU A 334 -0.63 -6.08 -6.06
CA LEU A 334 -1.33 -4.81 -6.28
C LEU A 334 -1.33 -4.31 -7.75
N SER A 335 -1.14 -5.20 -8.72
CA SER A 335 -1.13 -4.84 -10.16
C SER A 335 -2.45 -4.22 -10.67
N GLY A 336 -3.61 -4.70 -10.21
CA GLY A 336 -4.93 -4.12 -10.55
C GLY A 336 -5.02 -2.65 -10.13
N PRO A 337 -4.95 -2.34 -8.82
CA PRO A 337 -4.94 -0.97 -8.31
C PRO A 337 -3.90 -0.07 -8.98
N ALA A 338 -2.70 -0.57 -9.30
CA ALA A 338 -1.66 0.20 -10.00
C ALA A 338 -2.11 0.72 -11.38
N GLY A 339 -2.95 -0.03 -12.10
CA GLY A 339 -3.57 0.43 -13.35
C GLY A 339 -4.51 1.62 -13.12
N GLY A 340 -5.30 1.59 -12.04
CA GLY A 340 -6.16 2.70 -11.65
C GLY A 340 -5.37 3.96 -11.26
N VAL A 341 -4.23 3.81 -10.58
CA VAL A 341 -3.33 4.94 -10.26
C VAL A 341 -2.84 5.65 -11.52
N VAL A 342 -2.45 4.89 -12.54
CA VAL A 342 -2.07 5.45 -13.85
C VAL A 342 -3.26 6.12 -14.53
N GLY A 343 -4.44 5.49 -14.51
CA GLY A 343 -5.67 6.02 -15.08
C GLY A 343 -6.09 7.38 -14.53
N TYR A 344 -6.29 7.49 -13.21
CA TYR A 344 -6.73 8.74 -12.62
C TYR A 344 -5.67 9.84 -12.73
N ALA A 345 -4.38 9.50 -12.60
CA ALA A 345 -3.29 10.47 -12.77
C ALA A 345 -3.30 11.09 -14.17
N LEU A 346 -3.45 10.26 -15.21
CA LEU A 346 -3.51 10.71 -16.61
C LEU A 346 -4.76 11.52 -16.96
N THR A 347 -5.91 11.18 -16.37
CA THR A 347 -7.21 11.76 -16.74
C THR A 347 -7.57 13.01 -15.94
N SER A 348 -7.17 13.08 -14.66
CA SER A 348 -7.54 14.14 -13.73
C SER A 348 -6.47 15.23 -13.52
N TRP A 349 -5.22 15.02 -13.96
CA TRP A 349 -4.13 15.98 -13.76
C TRP A 349 -4.20 17.20 -14.70
N ASP A 350 -3.76 18.35 -14.18
CA ASP A 350 -3.60 19.59 -14.93
C ASP A 350 -2.22 20.18 -14.65
N GLU A 351 -1.38 20.22 -15.69
CA GLU A 351 0.02 20.64 -15.61
C GLU A 351 0.21 22.15 -15.34
N LYS A 352 -0.84 22.97 -15.48
CA LYS A 352 -0.82 24.41 -15.20
C LYS A 352 -1.27 24.70 -13.76
N LEU A 353 -2.28 23.98 -13.26
CA LEU A 353 -2.81 24.13 -11.90
C LEU A 353 -1.97 23.39 -10.85
N LYS A 354 -1.40 22.23 -11.23
CA LYS A 354 -0.58 21.35 -10.37
C LYS A 354 -1.24 21.06 -9.01
N GLN A 355 -2.56 20.87 -9.01
CA GLN A 355 -3.31 20.47 -7.82
C GLN A 355 -3.12 18.98 -7.57
N PRO A 356 -2.68 18.56 -6.37
CA PRO A 356 -2.44 17.15 -6.08
C PRO A 356 -3.77 16.38 -6.01
N ILE A 357 -3.73 15.11 -6.37
CA ILE A 357 -4.91 14.26 -6.52
C ILE A 357 -4.79 13.07 -5.58
N ILE A 358 -5.89 12.74 -4.92
CA ILE A 358 -6.07 11.51 -4.16
C ILE A 358 -6.92 10.60 -5.05
N GLY A 359 -6.38 9.43 -5.39
CA GLY A 359 -7.15 8.35 -6.02
C GLY A 359 -7.94 7.60 -4.95
N LEU A 360 -9.20 7.30 -5.27
CA LEU A 360 -10.09 6.47 -4.47
C LEU A 360 -10.76 5.44 -5.38
N ASP A 361 -10.23 4.22 -5.37
CA ASP A 361 -10.94 3.05 -5.90
C ASP A 361 -11.80 2.44 -4.79
N VAL A 362 -13.11 2.29 -5.00
CA VAL A 362 -13.95 1.47 -4.12
C VAL A 362 -14.47 0.28 -4.90
N GLY A 363 -13.79 -0.85 -4.70
CA GLY A 363 -14.14 -2.15 -5.26
C GLY A 363 -15.17 -2.92 -4.43
N GLY A 364 -15.42 -4.17 -4.83
CA GLY A 364 -16.32 -5.08 -4.13
C GLY A 364 -15.72 -5.78 -2.90
N THR A 365 -14.42 -5.63 -2.62
CA THR A 365 -13.72 -6.33 -1.51
C THR A 365 -12.83 -5.38 -0.70
N SER A 366 -12.13 -4.47 -1.37
CA SER A 366 -11.25 -3.46 -0.80
C SER A 366 -11.61 -2.05 -1.28
N THR A 367 -11.00 -1.07 -0.64
CA THR A 367 -10.78 0.27 -1.17
C THR A 367 -9.28 0.48 -1.29
N ASP A 368 -8.85 0.96 -2.44
CA ASP A 368 -7.45 1.19 -2.77
C ASP A 368 -7.23 2.69 -2.98
N VAL A 369 -6.22 3.23 -2.28
CA VAL A 369 -5.98 4.67 -2.18
C VAL A 369 -4.54 5.00 -2.51
N SER A 370 -4.31 6.04 -3.30
CA SER A 370 -2.98 6.56 -3.62
C SER A 370 -2.98 8.07 -3.80
N ARG A 371 -1.79 8.67 -3.92
CA ARG A 371 -1.59 10.10 -4.12
C ARG A 371 -0.76 10.37 -5.37
N PHE A 372 -1.08 11.43 -6.10
CA PHE A 372 -0.34 11.91 -7.26
C PHE A 372 -0.18 13.44 -7.21
N ASP A 373 1.02 13.97 -7.42
CA ASP A 373 1.30 15.42 -7.43
C ASP A 373 2.16 15.89 -8.62
N GLY A 374 2.00 15.21 -9.76
CA GLY A 374 2.77 15.42 -10.99
C GLY A 374 3.86 14.37 -11.19
N ARG A 375 4.02 13.47 -10.22
CA ARG A 375 4.83 12.26 -10.30
C ARG A 375 4.13 11.13 -9.53
N TYR A 376 4.40 9.89 -9.95
CA TYR A 376 3.97 8.70 -9.23
C TYR A 376 4.80 8.53 -7.95
N GLU A 377 4.13 8.40 -6.80
CA GLU A 377 4.78 8.01 -5.55
C GLU A 377 5.10 6.51 -5.58
N ILE A 378 6.36 6.16 -5.30
CA ILE A 378 6.86 4.78 -5.35
C ILE A 378 7.44 4.43 -3.99
N VAL A 379 6.95 3.33 -3.44
CA VAL A 379 7.50 2.66 -2.26
C VAL A 379 8.36 1.49 -2.69
N TYR A 380 9.48 1.31 -1.99
CA TYR A 380 10.43 0.23 -2.22
C TYR A 380 10.33 -0.90 -1.19
N GLU A 381 9.76 -0.59 -0.03
CA GLU A 381 9.49 -1.54 1.05
C GLU A 381 8.02 -1.47 1.41
N THR A 382 7.27 -2.55 1.18
CA THR A 382 5.87 -2.69 1.56
C THR A 382 5.70 -3.89 2.49
N THR A 383 4.66 -3.88 3.35
CA THR A 383 4.36 -5.04 4.21
C THR A 383 2.94 -5.52 3.96
N THR A 384 2.81 -6.56 3.14
CA THR A 384 1.54 -7.18 2.76
C THR A 384 1.38 -8.51 3.51
N ALA A 385 0.23 -8.77 4.13
CA ALA A 385 -0.02 -10.00 4.91
C ALA A 385 1.03 -10.31 6.01
N GLY A 386 1.69 -9.28 6.55
CA GLY A 386 2.79 -9.40 7.51
C GLY A 386 4.12 -9.89 6.91
N VAL A 387 4.25 -9.85 5.58
CA VAL A 387 5.46 -10.18 4.81
C VAL A 387 6.02 -8.88 4.26
N THR A 388 7.24 -8.52 4.67
CA THR A 388 7.93 -7.31 4.17
C THR A 388 8.60 -7.63 2.84
N ILE A 389 8.14 -6.98 1.78
CA ILE A 389 8.56 -7.18 0.40
C ILE A 389 9.35 -5.96 -0.06
N GLN A 390 10.49 -6.22 -0.68
CA GLN A 390 11.33 -5.21 -1.33
C GLN A 390 11.09 -5.29 -2.83
N SER A 391 10.39 -4.32 -3.38
CA SER A 391 10.11 -4.19 -4.82
C SER A 391 9.65 -2.75 -5.07
N PRO A 392 9.98 -2.13 -6.21
CA PRO A 392 9.28 -0.92 -6.63
C PRO A 392 7.77 -1.24 -6.77
N GLN A 393 6.95 -0.48 -6.06
CA GLN A 393 5.49 -0.52 -6.15
C GLN A 393 4.96 0.92 -6.06
N LEU A 394 3.85 1.23 -6.73
CA LEU A 394 3.14 2.48 -6.49
C LEU A 394 2.65 2.52 -5.03
N ASP A 395 2.65 3.70 -4.42
CA ASP A 395 2.23 3.88 -3.03
C ASP A 395 0.71 3.79 -2.87
N ILE A 396 0.23 2.55 -2.82
CA ILE A 396 -1.17 2.18 -2.74
C ILE A 396 -1.44 1.62 -1.34
N ASN A 397 -2.34 2.27 -0.61
CA ASN A 397 -2.78 1.84 0.72
C ASN A 397 -4.18 1.23 0.62
N THR A 398 -4.23 -0.10 0.55
CA THR A 398 -5.45 -0.90 0.55
C THR A 398 -6.07 -0.97 1.95
N VAL A 399 -7.39 -0.84 2.04
CA VAL A 399 -8.17 -1.15 3.25
C VAL A 399 -9.29 -2.16 2.93
N ALA A 400 -9.58 -3.07 3.86
CA ALA A 400 -10.63 -4.10 3.75
C ALA A 400 -12.06 -3.53 3.97
N ALA A 401 -12.34 -2.39 3.34
CA ALA A 401 -13.64 -1.74 3.30
C ALA A 401 -14.00 -1.53 1.82
N GLY A 402 -15.01 -2.24 1.32
CA GLY A 402 -15.56 -2.11 -0.03
C GLY A 402 -17.00 -2.61 -0.06
N GLY A 403 -17.62 -2.72 -1.25
CA GLY A 403 -19.03 -3.10 -1.38
C GLY A 403 -19.41 -4.40 -0.66
N GLY A 404 -18.54 -5.42 -0.73
CA GLY A 404 -18.74 -6.72 -0.07
C GLY A 404 -18.27 -6.79 1.39
N SER A 405 -17.78 -5.71 2.01
CA SER A 405 -17.33 -5.77 3.41
C SER A 405 -18.50 -6.03 4.35
N CYS A 406 -18.38 -7.07 5.17
CA CYS A 406 -19.45 -7.57 6.01
C CYS A 406 -19.85 -6.56 7.10
N LEU A 407 -21.14 -6.39 7.32
CA LEU A 407 -21.72 -5.51 8.33
C LEU A 407 -22.12 -6.33 9.55
N THR A 408 -21.58 -5.99 10.72
CA THR A 408 -21.92 -6.67 11.98
C THR A 408 -22.06 -5.68 13.12
N PHE A 409 -22.98 -5.96 14.05
CA PHE A 409 -23.07 -5.26 15.32
C PHE A 409 -22.45 -6.14 16.40
N ARG A 410 -21.51 -5.63 17.18
CA ARG A 410 -20.88 -6.38 18.31
C ARG A 410 -20.51 -5.42 19.42
N ASN A 411 -20.83 -5.79 20.67
CA ASN A 411 -20.48 -5.02 21.88
C ASN A 411 -20.92 -3.53 21.84
N GLY A 412 -22.09 -3.23 21.26
CA GLY A 412 -22.59 -1.86 21.12
C GLY A 412 -22.00 -1.06 19.95
N LEU A 413 -21.14 -1.68 19.12
CA LEU A 413 -20.45 -1.02 18.02
C LEU A 413 -20.90 -1.55 16.66
N PHE A 414 -21.15 -0.62 15.74
CA PHE A 414 -21.28 -0.87 14.31
C PHE A 414 -19.91 -1.18 13.71
N LEU A 415 -19.79 -2.28 12.96
CA LEU A 415 -18.57 -2.70 12.29
C LEU A 415 -18.84 -2.93 10.79
N ALA A 416 -17.92 -2.47 9.96
CA ALA A 416 -17.88 -2.74 8.51
C ALA A 416 -16.50 -3.31 8.16
N GLY A 417 -16.46 -4.57 7.72
CA GLY A 417 -15.22 -5.33 7.57
C GLY A 417 -14.58 -5.76 8.91
N PRO A 418 -13.36 -6.34 8.90
CA PRO A 418 -12.51 -6.58 7.73
C PRO A 418 -12.89 -7.83 6.92
N GLU A 419 -13.83 -8.64 7.40
CA GLU A 419 -14.38 -9.77 6.65
C GLU A 419 -15.13 -9.26 5.41
N SER A 420 -15.03 -9.98 4.29
CA SER A 420 -15.72 -9.67 3.04
C SER A 420 -16.48 -10.88 2.52
N ALA A 421 -17.65 -10.61 1.94
CA ALA A 421 -18.51 -11.62 1.31
C ALA A 421 -18.00 -12.07 -0.08
N GLY A 422 -17.08 -11.31 -0.70
CA GLY A 422 -16.49 -11.64 -2.00
C GLY A 422 -17.49 -11.69 -3.16
N ALA A 423 -17.24 -12.60 -4.13
CA ALA A 423 -18.20 -12.97 -5.19
C ALA A 423 -19.07 -14.18 -4.84
N GLN A 424 -18.63 -14.97 -3.86
CA GLN A 424 -19.21 -16.25 -3.45
C GLN A 424 -18.98 -16.42 -1.93
N PRO A 425 -20.03 -16.41 -1.09
CA PRO A 425 -21.44 -16.23 -1.46
C PRO A 425 -21.76 -14.84 -2.02
N GLY A 426 -20.96 -13.82 -1.74
CA GLY A 426 -21.30 -12.42 -2.03
C GLY A 426 -22.28 -11.81 -1.01
N PRO A 427 -22.62 -10.52 -1.15
CA PRO A 427 -23.66 -9.86 -0.35
C PRO A 427 -25.00 -10.60 -0.35
N ALA A 428 -25.85 -10.36 0.65
CA ALA A 428 -27.16 -11.02 0.76
C ALA A 428 -28.04 -10.79 -0.49
N CYS A 429 -28.01 -9.59 -1.05
CA CYS A 429 -28.70 -9.23 -2.29
C CYS A 429 -28.23 -9.97 -3.55
N TYR A 430 -27.14 -10.77 -3.52
CA TYR A 430 -26.65 -11.52 -4.69
C TYR A 430 -27.37 -12.87 -4.90
N ARG A 431 -28.38 -13.20 -4.07
CA ARG A 431 -29.22 -14.44 -4.18
C ARG A 431 -28.43 -15.74 -3.96
N LYS A 432 -27.47 -15.72 -3.04
CA LYS A 432 -26.49 -16.79 -2.80
C LYS A 432 -26.25 -17.07 -1.29
N ASP A 433 -27.23 -16.76 -0.45
CA ASP A 433 -27.19 -16.95 1.01
C ASP A 433 -26.01 -16.24 1.69
N GLY A 434 -25.74 -15.02 1.24
CA GLY A 434 -24.67 -14.14 1.72
C GLY A 434 -24.96 -13.41 3.04
N PRO A 435 -23.92 -12.91 3.75
CA PRO A 435 -24.08 -12.01 4.87
C PRO A 435 -24.45 -10.58 4.39
N LEU A 436 -24.90 -9.74 5.32
CA LEU A 436 -25.03 -8.30 5.07
C LEU A 436 -23.68 -7.67 4.74
N ALA A 437 -23.64 -6.85 3.69
CA ALA A 437 -22.48 -6.08 3.27
C ALA A 437 -22.82 -4.61 2.94
N VAL A 438 -21.81 -3.78 2.68
CA VAL A 438 -21.99 -2.36 2.30
C VAL A 438 -22.91 -2.20 1.08
N THR A 439 -22.87 -3.12 0.11
CA THR A 439 -23.79 -3.16 -1.04
C THR A 439 -25.25 -3.36 -0.62
N ASP A 440 -25.53 -4.19 0.39
CA ASP A 440 -26.89 -4.34 0.94
C ASP A 440 -27.36 -3.03 1.59
N ALA A 441 -26.46 -2.30 2.27
CA ALA A 441 -26.78 -1.02 2.87
C ALA A 441 -27.08 0.06 1.81
N ASN A 442 -26.26 0.17 0.76
CA ASN A 442 -26.52 1.10 -0.34
C ASN A 442 -27.82 0.76 -1.08
N LEU A 443 -28.15 -0.53 -1.23
CA LEU A 443 -29.43 -0.99 -1.79
C LEU A 443 -30.63 -0.57 -0.91
N MET A 444 -30.59 -0.83 0.40
CA MET A 444 -31.66 -0.46 1.34
C MET A 444 -31.88 1.05 1.48
N LEU A 445 -30.82 1.86 1.31
CA LEU A 445 -30.89 3.32 1.30
C LEU A 445 -31.32 3.89 -0.07
N GLY A 446 -31.59 3.04 -1.07
CA GLY A 446 -31.97 3.47 -2.43
C GLY A 446 -30.82 4.06 -3.25
N ARG A 447 -29.58 3.96 -2.76
CA ARG A 447 -28.35 4.41 -3.46
C ARG A 447 -27.94 3.45 -4.59
N LEU A 448 -28.57 2.28 -4.67
CA LEU A 448 -28.48 1.34 -5.79
C LEU A 448 -29.89 1.03 -6.29
N ILE A 449 -30.10 1.11 -7.60
CA ILE A 449 -31.40 0.85 -8.25
C ILE A 449 -31.29 -0.48 -9.04
N PRO A 450 -32.00 -1.56 -8.64
CA PRO A 450 -31.83 -2.89 -9.24
C PRO A 450 -32.09 -2.99 -10.75
N ASP A 451 -32.90 -2.09 -11.31
CA ASP A 451 -33.22 -2.12 -12.74
C ASP A 451 -32.08 -1.67 -13.64
N TYR A 452 -31.18 -0.82 -13.12
CA TYR A 452 -29.97 -0.37 -13.81
C TYR A 452 -28.71 -1.12 -13.37
N PHE A 453 -28.80 -1.99 -12.36
CA PHE A 453 -27.68 -2.83 -11.96
C PHE A 453 -27.56 -4.06 -12.89
N PRO A 454 -26.35 -4.48 -13.30
CA PRO A 454 -26.15 -5.68 -14.11
C PRO A 454 -26.90 -6.91 -13.57
N LYS A 455 -27.85 -7.41 -14.38
CA LYS A 455 -28.69 -8.57 -14.06
C LYS A 455 -27.89 -9.85 -14.30
N ILE A 456 -26.95 -10.14 -13.41
CA ILE A 456 -25.99 -11.27 -13.47
C ILE A 456 -26.10 -12.22 -12.26
N PHE A 457 -27.18 -12.11 -11.48
CA PHE A 457 -27.38 -12.87 -10.26
C PHE A 457 -28.33 -14.05 -10.42
N GLY A 458 -28.50 -14.79 -9.32
CA GLY A 458 -29.38 -15.95 -9.21
C GLY A 458 -28.90 -17.15 -10.03
N LYS A 459 -29.80 -18.11 -10.25
CA LYS A 459 -29.45 -19.38 -10.92
C LYS A 459 -29.37 -19.24 -12.44
N SER A 460 -29.96 -18.19 -13.01
CA SER A 460 -30.03 -18.00 -14.46
C SER A 460 -29.01 -17.01 -15.04
N GLU A 461 -28.07 -16.48 -14.25
CA GLU A 461 -27.16 -15.37 -14.62
C GLU A 461 -27.92 -14.12 -15.17
N LYS A 462 -29.18 -13.92 -14.75
CA LYS A 462 -30.15 -12.97 -15.37
C LYS A 462 -31.09 -12.29 -14.38
N GLU A 463 -30.92 -12.53 -13.08
CA GLU A 463 -31.78 -11.97 -12.04
C GLU A 463 -31.17 -10.65 -11.52
N PRO A 464 -32.00 -9.66 -11.12
CA PRO A 464 -31.55 -8.44 -10.46
C PRO A 464 -31.18 -8.71 -8.99
N LEU A 465 -30.62 -7.70 -8.32
CA LEU A 465 -30.38 -7.70 -6.87
C LEU A 465 -31.66 -8.03 -6.07
N ASP A 466 -31.51 -8.65 -4.90
CA ASP A 466 -32.61 -8.96 -3.99
C ASP A 466 -32.67 -7.98 -2.80
N ILE A 467 -33.60 -7.02 -2.85
CA ILE A 467 -33.85 -6.08 -1.77
C ILE A 467 -34.38 -6.79 -0.51
N GLU A 468 -35.20 -7.83 -0.68
CA GLU A 468 -35.90 -8.45 0.44
C GLU A 468 -34.97 -9.36 1.26
N ALA A 469 -34.00 -10.01 0.59
CA ALA A 469 -32.90 -10.70 1.26
C ALA A 469 -32.10 -9.75 2.18
N SER A 470 -31.80 -8.54 1.72
CA SER A 470 -31.14 -7.51 2.55
C SER A 470 -32.05 -7.02 3.68
N ARG A 471 -33.33 -6.73 3.41
CA ARG A 471 -34.32 -6.24 4.38
C ARG A 471 -34.44 -7.18 5.58
N VAL A 472 -34.73 -8.45 5.34
CA VAL A 472 -34.97 -9.46 6.38
C VAL A 472 -33.76 -9.64 7.32
N LEU A 473 -32.54 -9.40 6.82
CA LEU A 473 -31.34 -9.43 7.66
C LEU A 473 -31.13 -8.12 8.43
N PHE A 474 -31.35 -6.95 7.80
CA PHE A 474 -31.24 -5.68 8.51
C PHE A 474 -32.31 -5.50 9.58
N GLU A 475 -33.53 -6.03 9.40
CA GLU A 475 -34.57 -5.99 10.42
C GLU A 475 -34.15 -6.75 11.69
N LYS A 476 -33.53 -7.92 11.55
CA LYS A 476 -32.95 -8.69 12.68
C LYS A 476 -31.84 -7.92 13.40
N VAL A 477 -30.95 -7.27 12.64
CA VAL A 477 -29.88 -6.43 13.22
C VAL A 477 -30.48 -5.19 13.89
N ALA A 478 -31.57 -4.64 13.36
CA ALA A 478 -32.27 -3.50 13.95
C ALA A 478 -33.00 -3.88 15.26
N GLU A 479 -33.55 -5.09 15.37
CA GLU A 479 -34.06 -5.65 16.62
C GLU A 479 -32.96 -5.76 17.68
N GLU A 480 -31.79 -6.31 17.33
CA GLU A 480 -30.64 -6.43 18.23
C GLU A 480 -30.16 -5.05 18.73
N ILE A 481 -29.95 -4.10 17.82
CA ILE A 481 -29.50 -2.74 18.14
C ILE A 481 -30.51 -2.03 19.04
N ASN A 482 -31.80 -2.06 18.69
CA ASN A 482 -32.86 -1.38 19.44
C ASN A 482 -33.26 -2.09 20.74
N ALA A 483 -32.84 -3.33 20.97
CA ALA A 483 -32.92 -3.98 22.27
C ALA A 483 -31.83 -3.50 23.25
N SER A 484 -30.71 -2.97 22.73
CA SER A 484 -29.56 -2.50 23.52
C SER A 484 -29.47 -0.98 23.73
N ASN A 485 -30.16 -0.18 22.90
CA ASN A 485 -30.14 1.27 22.95
C ASN A 485 -31.38 1.87 23.65
N GLU A 486 -31.17 2.92 24.45
CA GLU A 486 -32.26 3.68 25.09
C GLU A 486 -33.11 4.44 24.06
N LYS A 487 -32.46 5.04 23.06
CA LYS A 487 -33.14 5.67 21.91
C LYS A 487 -33.30 4.65 20.79
N LYS A 488 -34.55 4.33 20.44
CA LYS A 488 -34.85 3.54 19.24
C LYS A 488 -34.46 4.32 17.97
N LEU A 489 -33.65 3.70 17.14
CA LEU A 489 -33.26 4.16 15.82
C LEU A 489 -34.16 3.53 14.76
N SER A 490 -34.49 4.29 13.72
CA SER A 490 -35.14 3.78 12.52
C SER A 490 -34.22 2.84 11.74
N LEU A 491 -34.80 2.01 10.87
CA LEU A 491 -34.04 1.11 9.99
C LEU A 491 -33.04 1.90 9.13
N ASP A 492 -33.47 3.05 8.59
CA ASP A 492 -32.64 3.93 7.77
C ASP A 492 -31.44 4.52 8.54
N GLU A 493 -31.65 4.99 9.77
CA GLU A 493 -30.57 5.48 10.65
C GLU A 493 -29.56 4.37 10.96
N ILE A 494 -30.02 3.14 11.15
CA ILE A 494 -29.18 1.96 11.42
C ILE A 494 -28.35 1.58 10.19
N VAL A 495 -29.01 1.43 9.03
CA VAL A 495 -28.34 1.08 7.76
C VAL A 495 -27.33 2.16 7.37
N TYR A 496 -27.69 3.43 7.49
CA TYR A 496 -26.77 4.54 7.21
C TYR A 496 -25.66 4.68 8.27
N GLY A 497 -25.90 4.24 9.52
CA GLY A 497 -24.85 4.09 10.54
C GLY A 497 -23.70 3.18 10.09
N PHE A 498 -24.01 2.08 9.40
CA PHE A 498 -22.99 1.21 8.79
C PHE A 498 -22.23 1.91 7.65
N ILE A 499 -22.91 2.67 6.78
CA ILE A 499 -22.26 3.46 5.72
C ILE A 499 -21.29 4.49 6.32
N LYS A 500 -21.67 5.18 7.40
CA LYS A 500 -20.79 6.11 8.13
C LYS A 500 -19.50 5.42 8.63
N VAL A 501 -19.61 4.21 9.19
CA VAL A 501 -18.45 3.43 9.63
C VAL A 501 -17.58 2.96 8.47
N ALA A 502 -18.19 2.56 7.34
CA ALA A 502 -17.47 2.20 6.12
C ALA A 502 -16.69 3.40 5.55
N ASN A 503 -17.33 4.56 5.39
CA ASN A 503 -16.71 5.80 4.92
C ASN A 503 -15.53 6.23 5.81
N GLU A 504 -15.72 6.28 7.13
CA GLU A 504 -14.62 6.65 8.05
C GLU A 504 -13.49 5.61 8.06
N THR A 505 -13.78 4.34 7.75
CA THR A 505 -12.74 3.31 7.55
C THR A 505 -11.95 3.54 6.25
N MET A 506 -12.63 3.93 5.16
CA MET A 506 -12.00 4.34 3.89
C MET A 506 -11.18 5.64 4.01
N CYS A 507 -11.56 6.58 4.90
CA CYS A 507 -10.79 7.80 5.14
C CYS A 507 -9.43 7.57 5.84
N ARG A 508 -9.23 6.46 6.56
CA ARG A 508 -7.99 6.19 7.31
C ARG A 508 -6.73 6.09 6.43
N PRO A 509 -6.68 5.25 5.36
CA PRO A 509 -5.51 5.22 4.46
C PRO A 509 -5.27 6.58 3.78
N ILE A 510 -6.33 7.35 3.46
CA ILE A 510 -6.18 8.69 2.87
C ILE A 510 -5.44 9.62 3.83
N ARG A 511 -5.81 9.67 5.12
CA ARG A 511 -5.12 10.48 6.13
C ARG A 511 -3.68 10.00 6.40
N ALA A 512 -3.40 8.70 6.25
CA ALA A 512 -2.04 8.15 6.34
C ALA A 512 -1.14 8.57 5.15
N LEU A 513 -1.68 8.62 3.94
CA LEU A 513 -0.98 9.10 2.74
C LEU A 513 -0.81 10.63 2.69
N THR A 514 -1.64 11.38 3.44
CA THR A 514 -1.67 12.85 3.37
C THR A 514 -1.23 13.51 4.68
N GLU A 515 -2.10 13.57 5.68
CA GLU A 515 -1.88 14.30 6.94
C GLU A 515 -0.64 13.81 7.68
N ALA A 516 -0.41 12.50 7.74
CA ALA A 516 0.75 11.91 8.41
C ALA A 516 2.09 12.23 7.70
N ARG A 517 2.05 12.59 6.41
CA ARG A 517 3.18 13.08 5.61
C ARG A 517 3.23 14.62 5.52
N GLY A 518 2.38 15.33 6.26
CA GLY A 518 2.33 16.79 6.27
C GLY A 518 1.56 17.44 5.10
N HIS A 519 0.81 16.66 4.32
CA HIS A 519 -0.05 17.19 3.26
C HIS A 519 -1.46 17.49 3.78
N ALA A 520 -2.01 18.66 3.43
CA ALA A 520 -3.39 19.03 3.80
C ALA A 520 -4.40 18.43 2.81
N THR A 521 -5.27 17.53 3.28
CA THR A 521 -6.32 16.85 2.48
C THR A 521 -7.13 17.81 1.63
N GLY A 522 -7.72 18.86 2.20
CA GLY A 522 -8.57 19.83 1.49
C GLY A 522 -7.90 20.71 0.43
N LYS A 523 -6.60 20.53 0.17
CA LYS A 523 -5.89 21.08 -1.02
C LYS A 523 -5.86 20.11 -2.21
N HIS A 524 -6.32 18.87 -2.01
CA HIS A 524 -6.35 17.84 -3.05
C HIS A 524 -7.70 17.83 -3.77
N VAL A 525 -7.69 17.18 -4.92
CA VAL A 525 -8.87 16.75 -5.66
C VAL A 525 -9.08 15.26 -5.38
N LEU A 526 -10.32 14.82 -5.22
CA LEU A 526 -10.65 13.40 -5.08
C LEU A 526 -11.00 12.84 -6.45
N ALA A 527 -10.13 12.01 -7.04
CA ALA A 527 -10.50 11.23 -8.22
C ALA A 527 -11.09 9.90 -7.75
N SER A 528 -12.39 9.69 -7.99
CA SER A 528 -13.13 8.51 -7.51
C SER A 528 -13.53 7.60 -8.67
N PHE A 529 -13.28 6.31 -8.50
CA PHE A 529 -13.50 5.26 -9.50
C PHE A 529 -13.80 3.91 -8.82
N GLY A 530 -13.98 2.87 -9.62
CA GLY A 530 -14.50 1.59 -9.15
C GLY A 530 -16.02 1.59 -8.99
N GLY A 531 -16.65 0.42 -9.09
CA GLY A 531 -18.12 0.29 -9.16
C GLY A 531 -18.88 0.81 -7.92
N ALA A 532 -18.20 0.99 -6.78
CA ALA A 532 -18.77 1.63 -5.60
C ALA A 532 -18.22 3.04 -5.31
N GLY A 533 -17.23 3.54 -6.05
CA GLY A 533 -16.59 4.84 -5.78
C GLY A 533 -17.58 6.00 -5.78
N GLY A 534 -18.45 6.06 -6.80
CA GLY A 534 -19.51 7.06 -6.91
C GLY A 534 -20.56 7.02 -5.78
N GLN A 535 -20.72 5.89 -5.09
CA GLN A 535 -21.71 5.71 -4.01
C GLN A 535 -21.24 6.38 -2.70
N HIS A 536 -19.93 6.59 -2.54
CA HIS A 536 -19.29 7.07 -1.32
C HIS A 536 -18.50 8.38 -1.49
N ALA A 537 -18.14 8.77 -2.72
CA ALA A 537 -17.22 9.86 -3.02
C ALA A 537 -17.57 11.20 -2.34
N CYS A 538 -18.83 11.64 -2.42
CA CYS A 538 -19.26 12.91 -1.83
C CYS A 538 -19.14 12.95 -0.31
N GLU A 539 -19.45 11.84 0.38
CA GLU A 539 -19.37 11.74 1.83
C GLU A 539 -17.92 11.63 2.31
N ILE A 540 -17.08 10.87 1.59
CA ILE A 540 -15.64 10.77 1.86
C ILE A 540 -14.95 12.13 1.63
N ALA A 541 -15.27 12.84 0.55
CA ALA A 541 -14.75 14.19 0.29
C ALA A 541 -15.13 15.16 1.42
N HIS A 542 -16.39 15.13 1.90
CA HIS A 542 -16.84 15.94 3.03
C HIS A 542 -16.06 15.62 4.32
N LEU A 543 -15.87 14.34 4.66
CA LEU A 543 -15.09 13.88 5.83
C LEU A 543 -13.60 14.27 5.79
N LEU A 544 -13.07 14.61 4.61
CA LEU A 544 -11.69 15.01 4.38
C LEU A 544 -11.53 16.51 4.10
N GLY A 545 -12.62 17.26 4.00
CA GLY A 545 -12.62 18.68 3.63
C GLY A 545 -12.22 18.95 2.17
N ILE A 546 -12.37 17.96 1.28
CA ILE A 546 -12.10 18.08 -0.15
C ILE A 546 -13.31 18.70 -0.85
N LYS A 547 -13.08 19.70 -1.72
CA LYS A 547 -14.14 20.46 -2.39
C LYS A 547 -14.49 20.00 -3.80
N THR A 548 -13.54 19.33 -4.47
CA THR A 548 -13.66 18.94 -5.87
C THR A 548 -13.48 17.44 -5.98
N ILE A 549 -14.43 16.79 -6.65
CA ILE A 549 -14.39 15.36 -6.96
C ILE A 549 -14.46 15.24 -8.48
N LEU A 550 -13.61 14.37 -9.04
CA LEU A 550 -13.63 14.00 -10.45
C LEU A 550 -14.01 12.53 -10.54
N ILE A 551 -15.03 12.23 -11.34
CA ILE A 551 -15.41 10.85 -11.69
C ILE A 551 -15.29 10.75 -13.20
N HIS A 552 -14.43 9.86 -13.70
CA HIS A 552 -14.31 9.62 -15.14
C HIS A 552 -15.60 8.96 -15.67
N ARG A 553 -16.04 9.30 -16.88
CA ARG A 553 -17.25 8.71 -17.50
C ARG A 553 -17.17 7.18 -17.58
N MET A 554 -15.97 6.66 -17.82
CA MET A 554 -15.66 5.24 -17.89
C MET A 554 -14.86 4.84 -16.64
N SER A 555 -15.57 4.56 -15.54
CA SER A 555 -15.02 4.49 -14.17
C SER A 555 -14.40 3.14 -13.75
N LEU A 556 -14.05 2.27 -14.71
CA LEU A 556 -13.54 0.93 -14.43
C LEU A 556 -12.05 0.80 -14.77
N HIS A 557 -11.34 0.06 -13.91
CA HIS A 557 -9.94 -0.34 -14.05
C HIS A 557 -9.48 -0.72 -15.47
N PRO A 558 -10.25 -1.46 -16.30
CA PRO A 558 -9.77 -1.84 -17.64
C PRO A 558 -9.77 -0.67 -18.63
N TYR A 559 -10.59 0.36 -18.45
CA TYR A 559 -10.47 1.62 -19.20
C TYR A 559 -9.25 2.43 -18.73
N GLU A 560 -8.88 2.32 -17.47
CA GLU A 560 -7.65 2.91 -16.92
C GLU A 560 -6.41 2.17 -17.42
N MET A 561 -6.49 0.85 -17.63
CA MET A 561 -5.51 0.06 -18.38
C MET A 561 -5.52 0.31 -19.90
N LEU A 562 -6.66 0.73 -20.48
CA LEU A 562 -6.69 1.24 -21.85
C LEU A 562 -6.11 2.67 -21.91
N SER A 563 -6.22 3.46 -20.85
CA SER A 563 -5.46 4.70 -20.68
C SER A 563 -3.97 4.40 -20.46
N ALA A 564 -3.62 3.21 -19.96
CA ALA A 564 -2.25 2.69 -19.97
C ALA A 564 -1.78 2.16 -21.35
N ASP A 565 -2.59 2.26 -22.42
CA ASP A 565 -2.08 2.26 -23.81
C ASP A 565 -1.13 3.45 -24.05
N LEU A 566 -1.15 4.45 -23.15
CA LEU A 566 -0.68 5.80 -23.44
C LEU A 566 0.65 6.25 -22.80
N GLU A 567 1.22 5.57 -21.79
CA GLU A 567 2.37 6.18 -21.07
C GLU A 567 3.56 5.34 -20.56
N ARG A 568 3.48 4.03 -20.28
CA ARG A 568 4.61 3.40 -19.55
C ARG A 568 4.83 1.91 -19.79
N ARG A 569 5.79 1.58 -20.68
CA ARG A 569 6.70 0.45 -20.38
C ARG A 569 7.87 0.99 -19.57
N ALA A 570 7.99 0.52 -18.33
CA ALA A 570 9.10 0.82 -17.46
C ALA A 570 10.14 -0.31 -17.57
N TYR A 571 11.41 0.05 -17.71
CA TYR A 571 12.52 -0.89 -17.54
C TYR A 571 13.54 -0.29 -16.58
N GLU A 572 14.02 -1.11 -15.63
CA GLU A 572 14.86 -0.66 -14.54
C GLU A 572 16.11 -1.54 -14.43
N LEU A 573 17.24 -0.89 -14.19
CA LEU A 573 18.47 -1.53 -13.75
C LEU A 573 18.91 -0.95 -12.41
N GLN A 574 19.44 -1.80 -11.55
CA GLN A 574 19.98 -1.44 -10.25
C GLN A 574 21.30 -2.20 -10.02
N GLU A 575 22.32 -1.51 -9.51
CA GLU A 575 23.59 -2.10 -9.12
C GLU A 575 23.93 -1.71 -7.66
N PRO A 576 24.47 -2.63 -6.83
CA PRO A 576 24.89 -2.30 -5.48
C PRO A 576 26.07 -1.33 -5.45
N SER A 577 26.22 -0.60 -4.35
CA SER A 577 27.30 0.34 -4.12
C SER A 577 27.68 0.37 -2.64
N SER A 578 28.93 0.73 -2.35
CA SER A 578 29.37 1.10 -1.00
C SER A 578 30.18 2.41 -1.00
N THR A 579 30.01 3.20 -2.06
CA THR A 579 30.84 4.37 -2.36
C THR A 579 30.38 5.60 -1.56
N PHE A 580 31.30 6.28 -0.89
CA PHE A 580 31.02 7.61 -0.33
C PHE A 580 30.80 8.64 -1.45
N TYR A 581 29.73 9.44 -1.34
CA TYR A 581 29.47 10.54 -2.27
C TYR A 581 30.43 11.69 -1.96
N THR A 582 31.45 11.86 -2.80
CA THR A 582 32.48 12.89 -2.68
C THR A 582 32.78 13.49 -4.07
N PRO A 583 33.37 14.70 -4.15
CA PRO A 583 33.77 15.29 -5.43
C PRO A 583 34.69 14.39 -6.28
N GLN A 584 35.51 13.55 -5.62
CA GLN A 584 36.42 12.61 -6.27
C GLN A 584 35.67 11.40 -6.86
N ASN A 585 34.63 10.91 -6.17
CA ASN A 585 33.88 9.72 -6.57
C ASN A 585 32.67 10.01 -7.48
N ARG A 586 32.20 11.27 -7.54
CA ARG A 586 31.04 11.69 -8.35
C ARG A 586 31.14 11.23 -9.81
N SER A 587 32.31 11.35 -10.44
CA SER A 587 32.53 10.92 -11.84
C SER A 587 32.37 9.41 -12.06
N GLY A 588 32.82 8.58 -11.10
CA GLY A 588 32.66 7.13 -11.16
C GLY A 588 31.20 6.70 -11.01
N LEU A 589 30.44 7.36 -10.14
CA LEU A 589 29.00 7.12 -9.97
C LEU A 589 28.20 7.55 -11.23
N LEU A 590 28.52 8.72 -11.79
CA LEU A 590 27.90 9.20 -13.04
C LEU A 590 28.20 8.25 -14.21
N SER A 591 29.44 7.76 -14.35
CA SER A 591 29.81 6.81 -15.41
C SER A 591 29.05 5.48 -15.32
N ARG A 592 28.76 4.98 -14.11
CA ARG A 592 27.89 3.81 -13.90
C ARG A 592 26.45 4.10 -14.36
N LEU A 593 25.89 5.24 -13.93
CA LEU A 593 24.57 5.70 -14.36
C LEU A 593 24.50 5.90 -15.89
N ASP A 594 25.57 6.38 -16.55
CA ASP A 594 25.63 6.54 -18.01
C ASP A 594 25.57 5.19 -18.73
N LYS A 595 26.36 4.20 -18.26
CA LYS A 595 26.33 2.83 -18.79
C LYS A 595 24.94 2.20 -18.63
N MET A 596 24.38 2.24 -17.42
CA MET A 596 23.04 1.72 -17.13
C MET A 596 21.96 2.44 -17.96
N THR A 597 22.13 3.74 -18.24
CA THR A 597 21.24 4.50 -19.14
C THR A 597 21.31 3.99 -20.57
N ALA A 598 22.49 3.65 -21.09
CA ALA A 598 22.64 3.06 -22.42
C ALA A 598 21.97 1.68 -22.50
N ASP A 599 22.17 0.83 -21.48
CA ASP A 599 21.56 -0.50 -21.40
C ASP A 599 20.02 -0.41 -21.33
N VAL A 600 19.49 0.47 -20.49
CA VAL A 600 18.04 0.73 -20.35
C VAL A 600 17.41 1.28 -21.64
N ARG A 601 18.06 2.24 -22.31
CA ARG A 601 17.59 2.75 -23.62
C ARG A 601 17.57 1.65 -24.67
N THR A 602 18.63 0.83 -24.72
CA THR A 602 18.74 -0.28 -25.68
C THR A 602 17.59 -1.27 -25.51
N GLU A 603 17.21 -1.58 -24.28
CA GLU A 603 16.09 -2.50 -24.01
C GLU A 603 14.73 -1.91 -24.41
N LEU A 604 14.47 -0.63 -24.10
CA LEU A 604 13.24 0.04 -24.53
C LEU A 604 13.16 0.22 -26.07
N GLN A 605 14.31 0.39 -26.74
CA GLN A 605 14.37 0.43 -28.20
C GLN A 605 14.02 -0.94 -28.83
N LYS A 606 14.52 -2.06 -28.29
CA LYS A 606 14.07 -3.42 -28.72
C LYS A 606 12.58 -3.62 -28.55
N GLN A 607 12.01 -3.03 -27.49
CA GLN A 607 10.59 -3.05 -27.17
C GLN A 607 9.72 -2.17 -28.08
N GLY A 608 10.31 -1.36 -28.96
CA GLY A 608 9.63 -0.59 -30.00
C GLY A 608 9.57 0.92 -29.77
N PHE A 609 10.24 1.46 -28.75
CA PHE A 609 10.22 2.89 -28.45
C PHE A 609 11.32 3.67 -29.19
N GLU A 610 10.93 4.76 -29.85
CA GLU A 610 11.88 5.74 -30.40
C GLU A 610 12.60 6.51 -29.28
N ASP A 611 13.85 6.92 -29.48
CA ASP A 611 14.63 7.60 -28.41
C ASP A 611 13.96 8.87 -27.86
N LYS A 612 13.28 9.65 -28.71
CA LYS A 612 12.50 10.84 -28.32
C LYS A 612 11.30 10.53 -27.40
N ARG A 613 10.87 9.26 -27.36
CA ARG A 613 9.77 8.74 -26.53
C ARG A 613 10.27 8.11 -25.23
N ILE A 614 11.59 8.01 -25.01
CA ILE A 614 12.19 7.42 -23.83
C ILE A 614 12.56 8.53 -22.84
N HIS A 615 11.87 8.58 -21.70
CA HIS A 615 12.31 9.37 -20.54
C HIS A 615 13.21 8.51 -19.63
N ILE A 616 14.22 9.12 -19.01
CA ILE A 616 15.19 8.44 -18.14
C ILE A 616 15.23 9.16 -16.79
N GLU A 617 15.03 8.41 -15.71
CA GLU A 617 15.18 8.82 -14.32
C GLU A 617 16.47 8.17 -13.76
N ARG A 618 17.47 8.99 -13.39
CA ARG A 618 18.76 8.56 -12.80
C ARG A 618 18.74 8.78 -11.29
N MET A 619 18.97 7.74 -10.51
CA MET A 619 18.75 7.74 -9.06
C MET A 619 19.92 7.13 -8.28
N LEU A 620 20.20 7.67 -7.09
CA LEU A 620 21.13 7.09 -6.12
C LEU A 620 20.40 6.82 -4.80
N ASN A 621 20.64 5.67 -4.18
CA ASN A 621 20.12 5.38 -2.84
C ASN A 621 21.13 5.88 -1.80
N MET A 622 20.76 6.91 -1.05
CA MET A 622 21.70 7.70 -0.26
C MET A 622 21.32 7.71 1.22
N ARG A 623 22.33 7.67 2.09
CA ARG A 623 22.16 7.81 3.54
C ARG A 623 23.36 8.49 4.20
N PHE A 624 23.15 9.01 5.40
CA PHE A 624 24.24 9.48 6.24
C PHE A 624 25.02 8.31 6.86
N GLU A 625 26.33 8.49 7.01
CA GLU A 625 27.20 7.50 7.62
C GLU A 625 26.76 7.18 9.06
N GLY A 626 26.48 5.90 9.32
CA GLY A 626 26.00 5.39 10.61
C GLY A 626 24.48 5.39 10.77
N THR A 627 23.69 5.79 9.77
CA THR A 627 22.23 5.53 9.72
C THR A 627 21.92 4.24 8.96
N ASP A 628 20.76 3.66 9.23
CA ASP A 628 20.18 2.49 8.52
C ASP A 628 19.07 2.88 7.53
N THR A 629 18.55 4.11 7.65
CA THR A 629 17.59 4.69 6.72
C THR A 629 18.32 5.27 5.51
N ALA A 630 17.99 4.76 4.32
CA ALA A 630 18.41 5.29 3.04
C ALA A 630 17.20 5.82 2.26
N LEU A 631 17.44 6.81 1.40
CA LEU A 631 16.43 7.48 0.58
C LEU A 631 16.82 7.38 -0.89
N MET A 632 15.87 7.02 -1.75
CA MET A 632 16.05 7.08 -3.20
C MET A 632 16.02 8.53 -3.66
N VAL A 633 17.14 9.04 -4.19
CA VAL A 633 17.31 10.43 -4.59
C VAL A 633 17.27 10.58 -6.10
N LEU A 634 16.33 11.40 -6.57
CA LEU A 634 16.25 11.92 -7.95
C LEU A 634 16.55 13.43 -7.90
N PRO A 635 17.59 13.93 -8.58
CA PRO A 635 17.91 15.36 -8.64
C PRO A 635 16.97 16.11 -9.59
N HIS A 636 16.73 17.39 -9.28
CA HIS A 636 16.04 18.33 -10.15
C HIS A 636 16.99 19.44 -10.63
N GLU A 637 16.63 20.15 -11.70
CA GLU A 637 17.36 21.33 -12.21
C GLU A 637 17.58 22.43 -11.17
N LYS A 638 16.79 22.45 -10.09
CA LYS A 638 16.88 23.41 -8.98
C LYS A 638 17.82 22.96 -7.85
N ASP A 639 18.33 21.74 -7.90
CA ASP A 639 19.27 21.22 -6.92
C ASP A 639 20.70 21.56 -7.34
N GLY A 640 21.40 22.29 -6.46
CA GLY A 640 22.84 22.54 -6.59
C GLY A 640 23.24 23.26 -7.88
N ASP A 641 24.11 22.60 -8.65
CA ASP A 641 24.65 23.10 -9.93
C ASP A 641 23.73 22.83 -11.14
N GLY A 642 22.56 22.21 -10.94
CA GLY A 642 21.63 21.82 -12.00
C GLY A 642 22.07 20.63 -12.87
N ASN A 643 23.27 20.08 -12.64
CA ASN A 643 23.89 19.00 -13.41
C ASN A 643 23.94 17.71 -12.57
N GLU A 644 22.77 17.23 -12.14
CA GLU A 644 22.63 16.04 -11.30
C GLU A 644 23.41 16.13 -9.97
N ASP A 645 23.18 17.21 -9.20
CA ASP A 645 23.70 17.33 -7.83
C ASP A 645 22.86 16.48 -6.85
N PHE A 646 23.27 15.23 -6.69
CA PHE A 646 22.64 14.29 -5.77
C PHE A 646 22.81 14.65 -4.29
N GLU A 647 23.82 15.45 -3.90
CA GLU A 647 23.98 15.87 -2.49
C GLU A 647 22.97 16.95 -2.13
N ALA A 648 22.80 17.96 -2.98
CA ALA A 648 21.75 18.97 -2.81
C ALA A 648 20.35 18.33 -2.82
N ALA A 649 20.10 17.39 -3.75
CA ALA A 649 18.85 16.64 -3.83
C ALA A 649 18.60 15.76 -2.60
N PHE A 650 19.62 15.02 -2.11
CA PHE A 650 19.52 14.21 -0.89
C PHE A 650 19.14 15.08 0.32
N ASN A 651 19.86 16.19 0.52
CA ASN A 651 19.60 17.11 1.62
C ASN A 651 18.18 17.72 1.53
N ARG A 652 17.68 18.03 0.33
CA ARG A 652 16.30 18.48 0.13
C ARG A 652 15.28 17.41 0.55
N VAL A 653 15.44 16.17 0.08
CA VAL A 653 14.50 15.06 0.36
C VAL A 653 14.55 14.67 1.84
N TYR A 654 15.75 14.48 2.40
CA TYR A 654 15.94 14.12 3.81
C TYR A 654 15.35 15.18 4.76
N LYS A 655 15.51 16.47 4.43
CA LYS A 655 14.94 17.56 5.23
C LYS A 655 13.42 17.69 5.09
N ALA A 656 12.85 17.32 3.94
CA ALA A 656 11.40 17.26 3.76
C ALA A 656 10.78 16.14 4.61
N GLU A 657 11.41 14.96 4.62
CA GLU A 657 10.96 13.77 5.36
C GLU A 657 11.14 13.93 6.89
N PHE A 658 12.32 14.37 7.34
CA PHE A 658 12.69 14.34 8.77
C PHE A 658 12.75 15.72 9.44
N GLY A 659 12.73 16.81 8.68
CA GLY A 659 12.79 18.19 9.20
C GLY A 659 14.18 18.70 9.63
N PHE A 660 15.23 17.86 9.59
CA PHE A 660 16.61 18.20 9.96
C PHE A 660 17.63 17.56 9.01
N LEU A 661 18.92 17.88 9.18
CA LEU A 661 20.06 17.27 8.48
C LEU A 661 21.13 16.81 9.48
N LEU A 662 22.05 15.95 9.04
CA LEU A 662 23.17 15.43 9.84
C LEU A 662 24.51 15.98 9.31
N ASP A 663 24.67 17.30 9.33
CA ASP A 663 25.78 18.08 8.73
C ASP A 663 27.23 17.69 9.14
N THR A 664 27.39 16.72 10.04
CA THR A 664 28.69 16.19 10.51
C THR A 664 28.99 14.79 9.98
N LYS A 665 28.13 14.24 9.10
CA LYS A 665 28.22 12.89 8.56
C LYS A 665 28.42 12.90 7.05
N SER A 666 29.36 12.08 6.59
CA SER A 666 29.54 11.77 5.18
C SER A 666 28.29 11.07 4.62
N ILE A 667 28.06 11.16 3.32
CA ILE A 667 26.97 10.48 2.63
C ILE A 667 27.51 9.23 1.94
N ILE A 668 26.80 8.10 2.10
CA ILE A 668 27.09 6.81 1.45
C ILE A 668 26.01 6.55 0.39
N VAL A 669 26.44 6.03 -0.76
CA VAL A 669 25.57 5.52 -1.82
C VAL A 669 25.52 3.99 -1.71
N ASP A 670 24.38 3.46 -1.28
CA ASP A 670 24.15 2.01 -1.08
C ASP A 670 23.80 1.28 -2.40
N ASP A 671 23.20 1.98 -3.37
CA ASP A 671 22.96 1.47 -4.72
C ASP A 671 22.78 2.59 -5.76
N VAL A 672 23.02 2.22 -7.02
CA VAL A 672 22.89 3.05 -8.22
C VAL A 672 21.72 2.50 -9.03
N LYS A 673 20.80 3.35 -9.48
CA LYS A 673 19.60 2.92 -10.19
C LYS A 673 19.30 3.81 -11.40
N VAL A 674 18.86 3.20 -12.50
CA VAL A 674 18.29 3.90 -13.66
C VAL A 674 16.93 3.29 -14.00
N ARG A 675 15.90 4.14 -14.16
CA ARG A 675 14.58 3.78 -14.67
C ARG A 675 14.35 4.45 -16.01
N GLY A 676 14.04 3.67 -17.04
CA GLY A 676 13.65 4.16 -18.36
C GLY A 676 12.17 3.92 -18.63
N ILE A 677 11.59 4.81 -19.43
CA ILE A 677 10.15 5.02 -19.53
C ILE A 677 9.80 5.24 -21.00
N GLY A 678 9.27 4.21 -21.65
CA GLY A 678 8.72 4.35 -22.99
C GLY A 678 7.32 4.95 -22.93
N LYS A 679 7.16 6.19 -23.43
CA LYS A 679 5.85 6.84 -23.66
C LYS A 679 5.34 6.56 -25.07
N THR A 680 4.04 6.45 -25.27
CA THR A 680 3.44 6.27 -26.61
C THR A 680 2.85 7.57 -27.19
N PHE A 681 2.39 8.51 -26.35
CA PHE A 681 1.76 9.77 -26.78
C PHE A 681 2.23 10.98 -25.95
N ASP A 682 1.90 12.20 -26.41
CA ASP A 682 2.33 13.47 -25.78
C ASP A 682 1.26 14.08 -24.86
N SER A 683 -0.03 13.81 -25.11
CA SER A 683 -1.16 14.33 -24.34
C SER A 683 -2.44 13.54 -24.62
N LEU A 684 -3.33 13.52 -23.63
CA LEU A 684 -4.71 13.01 -23.71
C LEU A 684 -5.73 14.05 -24.19
N GLY A 685 -5.27 15.23 -24.63
CA GLY A 685 -6.10 16.39 -24.95
C GLY A 685 -6.16 17.41 -23.80
N ASP A 686 -7.15 18.31 -23.84
CA ASP A 686 -7.32 19.32 -22.80
C ASP A 686 -7.75 18.71 -21.46
N SER A 687 -7.29 19.32 -20.37
CA SER A 687 -7.67 18.94 -19.00
C SER A 687 -9.14 19.28 -18.72
N VAL A 688 -9.74 18.57 -17.77
CA VAL A 688 -11.12 18.84 -17.28
C VAL A 688 -11.30 20.30 -16.88
N TYR A 689 -10.28 20.91 -16.26
CA TYR A 689 -10.27 22.31 -15.85
C TYR A 689 -10.24 23.28 -17.03
N THR A 690 -9.48 22.95 -18.09
CA THR A 690 -9.43 23.76 -19.31
C THR A 690 -10.77 23.70 -20.05
N GLU A 691 -11.34 22.51 -20.17
CA GLU A 691 -12.66 22.29 -20.77
C GLU A 691 -13.77 23.00 -19.98
N LEU A 692 -13.87 22.78 -18.67
CA LEU A 692 -14.88 23.41 -17.80
C LEU A 692 -14.76 24.93 -17.82
N LYS A 693 -13.54 25.48 -17.86
CA LYS A 693 -13.32 26.92 -18.03
C LYS A 693 -13.84 27.41 -19.37
N SER A 694 -13.65 26.65 -20.45
CA SER A 694 -14.19 26.98 -21.78
C SER A 694 -15.72 26.97 -21.79
N LEU A 695 -16.35 25.90 -21.27
CA LEU A 695 -17.80 25.76 -21.16
C LEU A 695 -18.43 26.92 -20.35
N ARG A 696 -17.85 27.25 -19.20
CA ARG A 696 -18.29 28.38 -18.36
C ARG A 696 -18.09 29.73 -19.04
N SER A 697 -16.95 29.94 -19.71
CA SER A 697 -16.62 31.22 -20.37
C SER A 697 -17.45 31.47 -21.63
N SER A 698 -18.04 30.41 -22.21
CA SER A 698 -18.89 30.46 -23.39
C SER A 698 -20.39 30.30 -23.09
N ASN A 699 -20.79 30.29 -21.80
CA ASN A 699 -22.16 30.05 -21.34
C ASN A 699 -22.81 28.74 -21.83
N HIS A 700 -22.01 27.70 -22.07
CA HIS A 700 -22.50 26.36 -22.42
C HIS A 700 -22.78 25.47 -21.19
N VAL A 701 -22.55 25.96 -19.96
CA VAL A 701 -23.00 25.25 -18.75
C VAL A 701 -24.48 25.57 -18.51
N SER A 702 -25.33 24.55 -18.48
CA SER A 702 -26.78 24.73 -18.31
C SER A 702 -27.35 23.77 -17.26
N ARG A 703 -28.10 24.32 -16.30
CA ARG A 703 -28.70 23.53 -15.21
C ARG A 703 -29.93 22.77 -15.70
N ILE A 704 -29.91 21.46 -15.53
CA ILE A 704 -31.04 20.59 -15.88
C ILE A 704 -32.15 20.72 -14.84
N SER A 705 -33.41 20.70 -15.30
CA SER A 705 -34.59 20.60 -14.44
C SER A 705 -34.80 19.16 -13.95
N ALA A 706 -35.27 18.99 -12.71
CA ALA A 706 -35.72 17.67 -12.21
C ALA A 706 -36.80 17.02 -13.10
N SER A 707 -37.56 17.81 -13.86
CA SER A 707 -38.54 17.32 -14.85
C SER A 707 -37.92 16.66 -16.09
N GLN A 708 -36.60 16.73 -16.26
CA GLN A 708 -35.82 16.07 -17.32
C GLN A 708 -35.07 14.83 -16.81
N ALA A 709 -35.30 14.42 -15.56
CA ALA A 709 -34.78 13.17 -15.03
C ALA A 709 -35.37 11.96 -15.76
N ASP A 710 -34.58 10.90 -15.92
CA ASP A 710 -35.00 9.65 -16.56
C ASP A 710 -35.97 8.84 -15.69
N SER A 711 -35.83 8.96 -14.38
CA SER A 711 -36.74 8.39 -13.38
C SER A 711 -36.63 9.14 -12.05
N GLN A 712 -37.46 8.77 -11.09
CA GLN A 712 -37.36 9.22 -9.70
C GLN A 712 -37.32 7.99 -8.78
N HIS A 713 -36.58 8.08 -7.67
CA HIS A 713 -36.44 6.99 -6.72
C HIS A 713 -36.40 7.50 -5.28
N SER A 714 -36.82 6.66 -4.33
CA SER A 714 -36.68 6.96 -2.90
C SER A 714 -35.25 6.70 -2.44
N VAL A 715 -34.56 7.73 -1.94
CA VAL A 715 -33.12 7.68 -1.58
C VAL A 715 -32.90 8.36 -0.21
N TYR A 716 -32.02 7.80 0.61
CA TYR A 716 -31.69 8.36 1.93
C TYR A 716 -30.38 9.15 1.94
N PHE A 717 -30.47 10.40 2.40
CA PHE A 717 -29.35 11.32 2.57
C PHE A 717 -29.19 11.75 4.03
N ASP A 718 -27.95 11.96 4.48
CA ASP A 718 -27.68 12.50 5.81
C ASP A 718 -28.35 13.86 6.03
N LYS A 719 -28.77 14.15 7.26
CA LYS A 719 -29.45 15.37 7.71
C LYS A 719 -30.83 15.66 7.06
N VAL A 720 -31.08 15.22 5.82
CA VAL A 720 -32.35 15.40 5.09
C VAL A 720 -33.29 14.22 5.30
N GLY A 721 -32.76 13.00 5.46
CA GLY A 721 -33.54 11.78 5.59
C GLY A 721 -33.88 11.14 4.25
N ARG A 722 -35.00 10.41 4.19
CA ARG A 722 -35.51 9.77 2.97
C ARG A 722 -36.22 10.80 2.08
N VAL A 723 -35.81 10.87 0.82
CA VAL A 723 -36.40 11.74 -0.22
C VAL A 723 -36.99 10.83 -1.30
N ASP A 724 -38.32 10.76 -1.35
CA ASP A 724 -39.05 9.75 -2.15
C ASP A 724 -39.01 9.97 -3.67
N ASP A 725 -38.77 11.21 -4.10
CA ASP A 725 -38.85 11.67 -5.48
C ASP A 725 -37.48 12.14 -6.03
N THR A 726 -36.39 11.60 -5.49
CA THR A 726 -35.01 11.95 -5.86
C THR A 726 -34.79 11.74 -7.37
N PRO A 727 -34.38 12.77 -8.13
CA PRO A 727 -34.20 12.65 -9.58
C PRO A 727 -33.01 11.76 -9.93
N VAL A 728 -33.22 10.88 -10.90
CA VAL A 728 -32.24 9.94 -11.43
C VAL A 728 -31.94 10.29 -12.89
N TYR A 729 -30.66 10.45 -13.24
CA TYR A 729 -30.20 10.77 -14.59
C TYR A 729 -29.28 9.68 -15.11
N LEU A 730 -29.43 9.29 -16.39
CA LEU A 730 -28.50 8.38 -17.06
C LEU A 730 -27.37 9.17 -17.72
N LEU A 731 -26.12 8.84 -17.38
CA LEU A 731 -24.92 9.58 -17.77
C LEU A 731 -24.77 9.73 -19.29
N ASP A 732 -25.19 8.73 -20.06
CA ASP A 732 -25.14 8.73 -21.53
C ASP A 732 -26.24 9.54 -22.22
N LYS A 733 -27.26 9.98 -21.48
CA LYS A 733 -28.27 10.92 -21.98
C LYS A 733 -27.96 12.38 -21.64
N LEU A 734 -26.98 12.60 -20.77
CA LEU A 734 -26.49 13.93 -20.41
C LEU A 734 -25.51 14.44 -21.48
N ASN A 735 -25.59 15.74 -21.77
CA ASN A 735 -24.76 16.44 -22.75
C ASN A 735 -23.56 17.11 -22.07
N VAL A 736 -22.49 17.36 -22.82
CA VAL A 736 -21.36 18.15 -22.32
C VAL A 736 -21.83 19.58 -22.01
N GLY A 737 -21.60 20.03 -20.78
CA GLY A 737 -22.11 21.30 -20.24
C GLY A 737 -23.34 21.16 -19.34
N ASP A 738 -24.01 20.01 -19.32
CA ASP A 738 -25.15 19.80 -18.44
C ASP A 738 -24.75 19.81 -16.95
N GLU A 739 -25.47 20.57 -16.13
CA GLU A 739 -25.27 20.70 -14.69
C GLU A 739 -26.44 20.06 -13.92
N VAL A 740 -26.11 19.04 -13.12
CA VAL A 740 -27.01 18.36 -12.18
C VAL A 740 -26.74 18.89 -10.77
N VAL A 741 -27.79 19.15 -9.99
CA VAL A 741 -27.67 19.67 -8.62
C VAL A 741 -28.26 18.67 -7.64
N GLY A 742 -27.53 18.35 -6.57
CA GLY A 742 -27.95 17.40 -5.54
C GLY A 742 -29.04 17.97 -4.59
N PRO A 743 -29.87 17.12 -3.95
CA PRO A 743 -29.81 15.66 -3.96
C PRO A 743 -30.26 15.06 -5.29
N ALA A 744 -29.45 14.16 -5.85
CA ALA A 744 -29.71 13.48 -7.11
C ALA A 744 -28.90 12.17 -7.22
N VAL A 745 -29.27 11.29 -8.14
CA VAL A 745 -28.49 10.11 -8.51
C VAL A 745 -28.14 10.19 -9.99
N VAL A 746 -26.87 9.96 -10.34
CA VAL A 746 -26.43 9.81 -11.73
C VAL A 746 -25.97 8.37 -11.91
N ILE A 747 -26.51 7.68 -12.90
CA ILE A 747 -26.26 6.26 -13.16
C ILE A 747 -25.57 6.09 -14.51
N ASP A 748 -24.60 5.19 -14.52
CA ASP A 748 -23.90 4.69 -15.70
C ASP A 748 -23.98 3.15 -15.68
N ASP A 749 -23.76 2.48 -16.80
CA ASP A 749 -23.76 1.01 -16.91
C ASP A 749 -22.74 0.35 -15.96
N THR A 750 -21.74 1.11 -15.48
CA THR A 750 -20.64 0.61 -14.64
C THR A 750 -20.71 1.02 -13.16
N GLN A 751 -21.46 2.07 -12.82
CA GLN A 751 -21.44 2.70 -11.50
C GLN A 751 -22.73 3.46 -11.14
N THR A 752 -22.89 3.78 -9.86
CA THR A 752 -23.93 4.70 -9.38
C THR A 752 -23.28 5.83 -8.58
N ILE A 753 -23.56 7.07 -8.97
CA ILE A 753 -23.01 8.29 -8.38
C ILE A 753 -24.09 8.97 -7.55
N VAL A 754 -23.85 9.11 -6.24
CA VAL A 754 -24.78 9.73 -5.30
C VAL A 754 -24.37 11.18 -5.06
N LEU A 755 -25.13 12.12 -5.63
CA LEU A 755 -24.95 13.55 -5.40
C LEU A 755 -25.71 13.95 -4.14
N VAL A 756 -24.98 14.22 -3.07
CA VAL A 756 -25.53 14.70 -1.79
C VAL A 756 -26.15 16.10 -1.94
N PRO A 757 -27.06 16.53 -1.04
CA PRO A 757 -27.47 17.93 -0.94
C PRO A 757 -26.26 18.87 -0.91
N GLU A 758 -26.39 20.06 -1.51
CA GLU A 758 -25.32 21.07 -1.62
C GLU A 758 -24.11 20.64 -2.47
N SER A 759 -24.30 19.66 -3.37
CA SER A 759 -23.36 19.36 -4.45
C SER A 759 -23.89 19.80 -5.82
N THR A 760 -22.97 20.19 -6.71
CA THR A 760 -23.23 20.48 -8.13
C THR A 760 -22.30 19.64 -8.98
N ALA A 761 -22.80 19.09 -10.08
CA ALA A 761 -22.08 18.16 -10.95
C ALA A 761 -22.23 18.60 -12.41
N VAL A 762 -21.12 19.00 -13.04
CA VAL A 762 -21.11 19.42 -14.46
C VAL A 762 -20.46 18.32 -15.29
N LEU A 763 -21.17 17.86 -16.33
CA LEU A 763 -20.62 16.89 -17.26
C LEU A 763 -19.67 17.56 -18.27
N THR A 764 -18.46 17.03 -18.37
CA THR A 764 -17.50 17.36 -19.43
C THR A 764 -17.36 16.18 -20.40
N SER A 765 -16.58 16.33 -21.47
CA SER A 765 -16.28 15.27 -22.45
C SER A 765 -15.85 13.95 -21.82
N ARG A 766 -15.11 13.99 -20.69
CA ARG A 766 -14.49 12.82 -20.05
C ARG A 766 -14.87 12.61 -18.59
N HIS A 767 -15.36 13.61 -17.87
CA HIS A 767 -15.62 13.50 -16.43
C HIS A 767 -16.93 14.15 -16.01
N LEU A 768 -17.52 13.63 -14.95
CA LEU A 768 -18.44 14.38 -14.11
C LEU A 768 -17.61 15.19 -13.09
N TYR A 769 -17.58 16.52 -13.25
CA TYR A 769 -16.89 17.43 -12.35
C TYR A 769 -17.85 17.82 -11.21
N ILE A 770 -17.61 17.30 -10.00
CA ILE A 770 -18.47 17.56 -8.84
C ILE A 770 -17.82 18.59 -7.92
N THR A 771 -18.58 19.61 -7.54
CA THR A 771 -18.22 20.60 -6.52
C THR A 771 -19.09 20.39 -5.29
N LEU A 772 -18.49 20.38 -4.11
CA LEU A 772 -19.21 20.49 -2.84
C LEU A 772 -19.23 21.96 -2.43
N GLU A 773 -20.42 22.56 -2.29
CA GLU A 773 -20.56 23.93 -1.83
C GLU A 773 -20.16 24.03 -0.34
N PRO A 774 -19.56 25.15 0.11
CA PRO A 774 -19.30 25.40 1.53
C PRO A 774 -20.62 25.79 2.24
N GLY A 775 -21.55 24.83 2.37
CA GLY A 775 -22.95 25.06 2.76
C GLY A 775 -23.34 24.76 4.22
N PHE A 776 -22.62 23.88 4.95
CA PHE A 776 -22.87 23.63 6.38
C PHE A 776 -21.62 23.77 7.27
N ASP A 777 -21.52 24.96 7.88
CA ASP A 777 -20.96 25.19 9.22
C ASP A 777 -19.58 24.59 9.53
N THR A 778 -18.52 25.14 8.90
CA THR A 778 -17.14 25.01 9.39
C THR A 778 -16.84 25.86 10.63
N GLU A 779 -17.82 26.58 11.19
CA GLU A 779 -17.66 27.45 12.37
C GLU A 779 -18.17 26.84 13.68
N ARG A 780 -18.83 25.67 13.63
CA ARG A 780 -18.75 24.71 14.73
C ARG A 780 -17.33 24.23 14.89
N HIS A 781 -16.62 24.96 15.75
CA HIS A 781 -15.54 24.42 16.57
C HIS A 781 -15.91 23.01 17.04
N PHE A 782 -14.88 22.19 17.26
CA PHE A 782 -14.94 21.00 18.10
C PHE A 782 -15.54 21.35 19.48
N ILE A 783 -16.86 21.37 19.57
CA ILE A 783 -17.59 20.94 20.75
C ILE A 783 -17.44 19.42 20.68
N PRO A 784 -16.62 18.78 21.54
CA PRO A 784 -16.67 17.34 21.63
C PRO A 784 -18.13 16.98 21.95
N VAL A 785 -18.75 16.15 21.12
CA VAL A 785 -20.09 15.65 21.39
C VAL A 785 -20.07 15.13 22.82
N GLY A 786 -20.93 15.70 23.67
CA GLY A 786 -21.02 15.29 25.07
C GLY A 786 -21.25 13.79 25.10
N ILE A 787 -20.32 13.04 25.70
CA ILE A 787 -20.29 11.58 25.69
C ILE A 787 -21.32 11.05 26.70
N ASN A 788 -22.59 11.35 26.43
CA ASN A 788 -23.71 11.03 27.31
C ASN A 788 -24.80 10.15 26.65
N ASP A 789 -24.83 9.98 25.31
CA ASP A 789 -25.85 9.13 24.65
C ASP A 789 -25.32 8.13 23.60
N PHE A 790 -24.03 8.19 23.20
CA PHE A 790 -23.44 7.15 22.35
C PHE A 790 -21.99 6.86 22.75
N THR A 791 -21.75 5.72 23.40
CA THR A 791 -20.41 5.34 23.87
C THR A 791 -19.63 4.57 22.80
N ILE A 792 -19.08 5.28 21.81
CA ILE A 792 -17.97 4.73 21.03
C ILE A 792 -16.73 4.75 21.93
N LEU A 793 -16.50 3.66 22.66
CA LEU A 793 -15.29 3.46 23.45
C LEU A 793 -14.12 3.03 22.54
N PRO A 794 -13.10 3.87 22.32
CA PRO A 794 -11.77 3.31 22.15
C PRO A 794 -11.42 2.56 23.45
N VAL A 795 -10.86 1.35 23.32
CA VAL A 795 -10.39 0.56 24.47
C VAL A 795 -9.46 1.45 25.32
N PRO A 796 -9.73 1.64 26.62
CA PRO A 796 -8.98 2.59 27.43
C PRO A 796 -7.54 2.09 27.65
N VAL A 797 -6.61 2.59 26.84
CA VAL A 797 -5.17 2.46 27.08
C VAL A 797 -4.80 3.37 28.25
N PRO A 798 -4.34 2.84 29.40
CA PRO A 798 -3.96 3.69 30.53
C PRO A 798 -2.75 4.55 30.14
N CYS A 799 -2.82 5.87 30.37
CA CYS A 799 -1.77 6.86 30.07
C CYS A 799 -0.48 6.74 30.91
N THR A 800 -0.12 5.53 31.35
CA THR A 800 1.17 5.16 31.95
C THR A 800 2.10 4.43 30.98
N GLN A 801 1.65 4.10 29.77
CA GLN A 801 2.30 3.13 28.86
C GLN A 801 3.32 3.70 27.84
N PHE A 802 3.87 4.91 28.03
CA PHE A 802 4.90 5.50 27.14
C PHE A 802 6.36 5.25 27.56
N TYR A 803 6.62 4.54 28.66
CA TYR A 803 7.95 4.52 29.28
C TYR A 803 9.03 3.70 28.55
N HIS A 804 8.69 2.70 27.71
CA HIS A 804 9.71 1.81 27.13
C HIS A 804 10.43 2.35 25.86
N PRO A 805 9.75 2.95 24.85
CA PRO A 805 10.43 3.65 23.76
C PRO A 805 11.28 4.82 24.28
N ALA A 806 10.76 5.51 25.30
CA ALA A 806 11.47 6.58 26.00
C ALA A 806 12.74 6.10 26.72
N SER A 807 12.88 4.81 27.05
CA SER A 807 14.08 4.28 27.73
C SER A 807 15.30 4.17 26.79
N SER A 808 15.09 3.78 25.53
CA SER A 808 16.12 3.79 24.48
C SER A 808 16.48 5.22 24.10
N LEU A 809 15.47 6.08 23.93
CA LEU A 809 15.67 7.51 23.66
C LEU A 809 16.41 8.20 24.84
N ALA A 810 16.07 7.90 26.10
CA ALA A 810 16.75 8.44 27.28
C ALA A 810 18.18 7.90 27.46
N ARG A 811 18.51 6.73 26.90
CA ARG A 811 19.89 6.21 26.87
C ARG A 811 20.72 6.95 25.81
N LEU A 812 20.11 7.32 24.67
CA LEU A 812 20.71 8.17 23.62
C LEU A 812 20.83 9.65 24.04
N LEU A 813 19.83 10.18 24.75
CA LEU A 813 19.78 11.59 25.20
C LEU A 813 20.69 11.89 26.40
N ARG A 814 21.24 10.87 27.07
CA ARG A 814 22.27 11.08 28.13
C ARG A 814 23.62 11.53 27.58
N THR A 815 23.87 11.39 26.29
CA THR A 815 25.11 11.82 25.62
C THR A 815 24.99 13.14 24.85
N SER A 816 23.84 13.81 24.87
CA SER A 816 23.59 15.08 24.17
C SER A 816 23.21 16.23 25.12
N SER A 817 23.83 17.40 24.95
CA SER A 817 23.71 18.55 25.86
C SER A 817 22.42 19.38 25.67
N MET A 818 21.32 18.96 26.31
CA MET A 818 20.01 19.66 26.33
C MET A 818 19.55 20.00 27.77
N PRO A 819 18.69 21.03 27.97
CA PRO A 819 18.27 21.49 29.30
C PRO A 819 17.27 20.56 30.00
N LYS A 820 17.31 20.52 31.34
CA LYS A 820 16.35 19.74 32.16
C LYS A 820 15.00 20.45 32.24
N VAL A 821 13.93 19.66 32.09
CA VAL A 821 12.54 20.05 32.34
C VAL A 821 12.00 19.25 33.53
N THR A 822 11.24 19.91 34.40
CA THR A 822 10.52 19.27 35.53
C THR A 822 9.11 19.81 35.62
N ALA A 823 8.14 18.95 35.89
CA ALA A 823 6.73 19.31 36.05
C ALA A 823 6.28 19.04 37.50
N THR A 824 5.31 19.81 37.99
CA THR A 824 4.67 19.58 39.28
C THR A 824 3.18 19.91 39.14
N SER A 825 2.32 18.99 39.57
CA SER A 825 0.87 19.13 39.46
C SER A 825 0.24 19.49 40.79
N THR A 826 -0.73 20.39 40.78
CA THR A 826 -1.62 20.70 41.90
C THR A 826 -3.08 20.60 41.44
N ALA A 827 -4.03 20.65 42.38
CA ALA A 827 -5.46 20.46 42.11
C ALA A 827 -6.10 21.49 41.15
N THR A 828 -5.39 22.58 40.82
CA THR A 828 -5.86 23.65 39.93
C THR A 828 -4.99 23.83 38.67
N GLY A 829 -4.00 22.97 38.42
CA GLY A 829 -3.19 23.01 37.20
C GLY A 829 -1.80 22.37 37.32
N THR A 830 -1.12 22.23 36.17
CA THR A 830 0.26 21.72 36.09
C THR A 830 1.24 22.83 35.75
N ILE A 831 2.30 22.97 36.54
CA ILE A 831 3.37 23.97 36.32
C ILE A 831 4.60 23.28 35.73
N PHE A 832 5.07 23.76 34.59
CA PHE A 832 6.30 23.30 33.93
C PHE A 832 7.46 24.25 34.23
N ARG A 833 8.61 23.68 34.63
CA ARG A 833 9.88 24.40 34.84
C ARG A 833 10.93 23.91 33.84
N VAL A 834 11.38 24.81 32.98
CA VAL A 834 12.50 24.61 32.05
C VAL A 834 13.72 25.37 32.56
N GLN A 835 14.86 24.71 32.70
CA GLN A 835 16.09 25.34 33.20
C GLN A 835 17.21 25.31 32.14
N THR A 836 17.38 26.43 31.44
CA THR A 836 18.47 26.63 30.46
C THR A 836 19.72 27.23 31.12
N ARG A 837 20.89 27.11 30.47
CA ARG A 837 22.16 27.65 31.00
C ARG A 837 22.25 29.19 30.99
N SER A 838 21.34 29.88 30.30
CA SER A 838 21.16 31.34 30.41
C SER A 838 19.99 31.65 31.36
N LYS A 839 20.22 32.50 32.37
CA LYS A 839 19.23 32.78 33.44
C LYS A 839 18.01 33.59 32.95
N ARG A 840 17.11 32.98 32.18
CA ARG A 840 15.76 33.50 31.87
C ARG A 840 14.74 32.39 32.09
N ILE A 841 13.69 32.70 32.85
CA ILE A 841 12.52 31.83 33.05
C ILE A 841 11.36 32.47 32.28
N ILE A 842 10.74 31.70 31.38
CA ILE A 842 9.47 32.08 30.74
C ILE A 842 8.43 31.12 31.30
N GLY A 843 7.32 31.66 31.81
CA GLY A 843 6.21 30.89 32.34
C GLY A 843 4.88 31.47 31.84
N TYR A 844 3.97 30.59 31.48
CA TYR A 844 2.59 30.93 31.13
C TYR A 844 1.68 30.33 32.20
N THR A 845 0.57 31.01 32.49
CA THR A 845 -0.54 30.47 33.26
C THR A 845 -1.82 30.62 32.44
N THR A 846 -2.77 29.73 32.66
CA THR A 846 -4.10 29.76 32.04
C THR A 846 -5.11 29.58 33.16
N GLU A 847 -5.83 30.65 33.48
CA GLU A 847 -6.99 30.56 34.35
C GLU A 847 -8.25 30.46 33.50
N VAL A 848 -9.23 29.74 34.04
CA VAL A 848 -10.58 29.58 33.50
C VAL A 848 -11.51 30.16 34.57
N ASP A 849 -12.43 31.02 34.19
CA ASP A 849 -13.41 31.55 35.13
C ASP A 849 -14.54 30.55 35.42
N GLU A 850 -15.42 30.92 36.36
CA GLU A 850 -16.55 30.13 36.83
C GLU A 850 -17.58 29.78 35.72
N HIS A 851 -17.41 30.32 34.50
CA HIS A 851 -18.27 30.11 33.34
C HIS A 851 -17.51 29.55 32.12
N GLY A 852 -16.27 29.09 32.32
CA GLY A 852 -15.55 28.28 31.34
C GLY A 852 -14.78 29.04 30.25
N GLN A 853 -14.73 30.38 30.27
CA GLN A 853 -13.97 31.12 29.25
C GLN A 853 -12.48 31.26 29.61
N ARG A 854 -11.61 30.98 28.63
CA ARG A 854 -10.15 31.14 28.77
C ARG A 854 -9.75 32.61 28.58
N ARG A 855 -8.97 33.16 29.53
CA ARG A 855 -8.21 34.41 29.32
C ARG A 855 -6.72 34.16 29.46
N SER A 856 -5.93 34.64 28.49
CA SER A 856 -4.47 34.53 28.50
C SER A 856 -3.83 35.77 29.12
N VAL A 857 -3.03 35.60 30.18
CA VAL A 857 -2.25 36.69 30.81
C VAL A 857 -0.75 36.44 30.62
N LYS A 858 -0.03 37.46 30.13
CA LYS A 858 1.38 37.37 29.75
C LYS A 858 2.28 37.97 30.84
N LEU A 859 2.99 37.12 31.59
CA LEU A 859 3.97 37.54 32.60
C LEU A 859 5.34 37.79 31.95
N ILE A 860 5.87 39.00 32.14
CA ILE A 860 7.25 39.36 31.78
C ILE A 860 7.93 39.88 33.06
N HIS A 861 9.03 39.26 33.48
CA HIS A 861 9.78 39.69 34.66
C HIS A 861 11.23 40.01 34.29
N ASN A 862 11.61 41.28 34.39
CA ASN A 862 12.99 41.69 34.54
C ASN A 862 13.33 41.71 36.03
N GLY A 863 14.56 41.32 36.38
CA GLY A 863 14.92 40.98 37.76
C GLY A 863 14.78 42.13 38.77
N SER A 864 14.60 41.75 40.03
CA SER A 864 14.56 42.59 41.25
C SER A 864 13.31 43.46 41.48
N GLY A 865 12.21 42.80 41.87
CA GLY A 865 11.10 43.41 42.61
C GLY A 865 9.72 43.13 42.01
N VAL A 866 8.73 42.82 42.87
CA VAL A 866 7.32 42.72 42.44
C VAL A 866 6.70 44.11 42.50
N LEU A 867 6.24 44.61 41.34
CA LEU A 867 5.45 45.81 41.18
C LEU A 867 4.20 45.44 40.38
N LEU A 868 3.02 45.59 40.99
CA LEU A 868 1.74 45.38 40.31
C LEU A 868 1.30 46.67 39.61
N ARG A 869 0.92 46.55 38.34
CA ARG A 869 0.47 47.66 37.49
C ARG A 869 -1.07 47.70 37.53
N ARG A 870 -1.65 48.76 38.12
CA ARG A 870 -3.09 49.05 38.04
C ARG A 870 -3.27 50.29 37.16
N ILE A 871 -3.87 50.11 35.99
CA ILE A 871 -4.23 51.23 35.09
C ILE A 871 -5.65 51.66 35.47
N ASN A 872 -5.85 52.95 35.79
CA ASN A 872 -7.19 53.50 35.89
C ASN A 872 -7.68 53.84 34.47
N GLN A 873 -8.68 53.09 33.99
CA GLN A 873 -9.15 53.17 32.60
C GLN A 873 -9.81 54.51 32.21
N GLN A 874 -10.05 55.43 33.16
CA GLN A 874 -10.61 56.76 32.85
C GLN A 874 -9.59 57.90 32.79
N THR A 875 -8.36 57.75 33.31
CA THR A 875 -7.37 58.85 33.36
C THR A 875 -5.97 58.49 32.87
N ASN A 876 -5.66 57.21 32.64
CA ASN A 876 -4.43 56.74 31.99
C ASN A 876 -3.07 57.08 32.64
N GLU A 877 -3.03 57.61 33.86
CA GLU A 877 -1.80 57.78 34.65
C GLU A 877 -1.46 56.55 35.53
N VAL A 878 -0.18 56.45 35.95
CA VAL A 878 0.41 55.28 36.63
C VAL A 878 0.98 55.66 37.99
N ILE A 879 0.56 54.97 39.05
CA ILE A 879 1.05 55.14 40.42
C ILE A 879 1.58 53.79 40.96
N TRP A 880 2.68 53.82 41.72
CA TRP A 880 3.38 52.63 42.24
C TRP A 880 3.36 52.57 43.79
N GLN A 881 3.25 51.35 44.36
CA GLN A 881 3.46 51.08 45.79
C GLN A 881 4.25 49.77 46.02
N LYS A 882 4.91 49.64 47.19
CA LYS A 882 5.80 48.53 47.58
C LYS A 882 5.32 47.82 48.85
N TYR A 883 5.55 46.50 48.93
CA TYR A 883 5.44 45.71 50.17
C TYR A 883 6.67 44.80 50.36
N PRO A 884 7.16 44.55 51.60
CA PRO A 884 8.35 43.75 51.88
C PRO A 884 8.06 42.29 52.26
N ALA A 885 9.04 41.39 52.05
CA ALA A 885 8.98 39.97 52.39
C ALA A 885 9.82 39.62 53.64
N ARG A 886 9.43 38.57 54.39
CA ARG A 886 10.21 38.02 55.53
C ARG A 886 10.87 36.67 55.21
N LYS A 887 12.04 36.45 55.81
CA LYS A 887 12.83 35.20 55.80
C LYS A 887 12.55 34.37 57.07
N ASN A 888 12.89 33.08 57.05
CA ASN A 888 13.46 32.35 58.20
C ASN A 888 14.28 31.13 57.75
N SER A 889 15.19 30.65 58.61
CA SER A 889 16.26 29.67 58.29
C SER A 889 16.67 28.82 59.55
N PRO A 890 17.72 27.96 59.61
CA PRO A 890 17.55 26.55 60.04
C PRO A 890 18.47 26.01 61.18
N LYS A 891 18.27 24.73 61.60
CA LYS A 891 19.09 23.87 62.52
C LYS A 891 18.74 22.37 62.29
N LYS A 892 19.48 21.31 62.73
CA LYS A 892 20.95 20.99 62.77
C LYS A 892 21.17 19.50 63.23
N ILE A 893 22.14 18.76 62.64
CA ILE A 893 23.26 17.95 63.25
C ILE A 893 22.96 17.03 64.50
N ASP A 894 23.42 15.76 64.66
CA ASP A 894 24.43 14.89 63.98
C ASP A 894 24.15 13.34 64.08
N ALA A 895 25.16 12.45 63.89
CA ALA A 895 25.07 10.96 63.75
C ALA A 895 25.80 10.06 64.80
N ALA A 896 25.48 8.74 64.83
CA ALA A 896 26.26 7.55 65.28
C ALA A 896 25.41 6.26 65.08
N GLY A 897 25.86 4.99 65.00
CA GLY A 897 27.21 4.39 64.93
C GLY A 897 27.21 2.88 65.30
N ASP A 898 28.08 2.09 64.64
CA ASP A 898 28.62 0.75 65.03
C ASP A 898 27.98 -0.61 64.55
N LYS A 899 28.78 -1.69 64.67
CA LYS A 899 28.86 -2.91 63.81
C LYS A 899 28.07 -4.15 64.29
N GLY A 900 27.94 -5.16 63.42
CA GLY A 900 27.84 -6.58 63.82
C GLY A 900 27.47 -7.58 62.72
N ALA A 901 28.31 -8.59 62.48
CA ALA A 901 27.96 -9.86 61.82
C ALA A 901 28.31 -11.02 62.79
N PRO A 902 27.63 -12.19 62.73
CA PRO A 902 28.26 -13.35 62.07
C PRO A 902 27.30 -14.36 61.40
N GLN A 903 27.87 -15.41 60.78
CA GLN A 903 27.18 -16.58 60.20
C GLN A 903 26.75 -17.61 61.25
N VAL A 904 25.66 -18.37 61.01
CA VAL A 904 25.57 -19.85 61.12
C VAL A 904 24.40 -20.38 60.25
N GLY A 905 24.46 -21.61 59.72
CA GLY A 905 23.27 -22.41 59.34
C GLY A 905 22.75 -23.25 60.53
N PRO A 906 22.03 -24.38 60.35
CA PRO A 906 21.63 -25.07 59.12
C PRO A 906 20.14 -25.54 59.12
N SER A 907 19.85 -26.59 58.33
CA SER A 907 18.78 -27.60 58.48
C SER A 907 17.47 -27.48 57.68
N ILE A 908 17.05 -28.65 57.18
CA ILE A 908 15.84 -29.00 56.44
C ILE A 908 14.86 -29.63 57.45
N PRO A 909 13.54 -29.70 57.18
CA PRO A 909 13.01 -31.04 56.91
C PRO A 909 12.02 -31.12 55.73
N THR A 910 12.08 -32.26 55.06
CA THR A 910 11.06 -32.82 54.16
C THR A 910 9.96 -33.50 54.96
N GLU A 911 8.72 -33.49 54.46
CA GLU A 911 7.72 -34.51 54.84
C GLU A 911 7.07 -35.12 53.59
N ASN A 912 6.86 -36.44 53.66
CA ASN A 912 6.28 -37.31 52.65
C ASN A 912 5.04 -38.00 53.24
N ALA A 913 4.03 -38.22 52.40
CA ALA A 913 3.07 -39.33 52.48
C ALA A 913 2.55 -39.54 51.04
N ALA A 914 2.58 -40.71 50.39
CA ALA A 914 2.17 -42.07 50.79
C ALA A 914 0.65 -42.12 51.13
N GLU A 915 -0.17 -43.03 50.63
CA GLU A 915 0.10 -44.31 49.93
C GLU A 915 -1.13 -44.81 49.15
N GLU A 916 -0.90 -45.74 48.19
CA GLU A 916 -1.75 -46.83 47.68
C GLU A 916 -3.25 -46.69 47.26
N GLY A 917 -3.62 -47.45 46.22
CA GLY A 917 -5.01 -47.65 45.76
C GLY A 917 -5.12 -48.44 44.44
N GLN A 918 -5.22 -49.77 44.52
CA GLN A 918 -5.10 -50.71 43.39
C GLN A 918 -6.36 -50.94 42.52
N THR A 919 -6.13 -51.10 41.20
CA THR A 919 -6.78 -51.97 40.19
C THR A 919 -8.27 -52.38 40.26
N SER A 920 -8.92 -52.37 39.09
CA SER A 920 -9.84 -53.45 38.65
C SER A 920 -9.88 -53.56 37.10
N GLN A 921 -10.01 -54.78 36.57
CA GLN A 921 -9.98 -55.15 35.14
C GLN A 921 -11.39 -55.53 34.59
N ASP A 922 -11.43 -56.07 33.35
CA ASP A 922 -12.55 -56.71 32.60
C ASP A 922 -13.50 -55.76 31.82
N LYS A 923 -14.09 -56.06 30.64
CA LYS A 923 -14.09 -57.16 29.61
C LYS A 923 -14.88 -56.64 28.36
N LEU A 924 -14.84 -57.13 27.09
CA LEU A 924 -13.97 -58.01 26.27
C LEU A 924 -14.43 -57.92 24.77
N LYS A 925 -13.51 -57.91 23.76
CA LYS A 925 -13.77 -58.09 22.27
C LYS A 925 -14.53 -56.94 21.56
N GLY A 926 -14.42 -56.71 20.25
CA GLY A 926 -13.61 -57.30 19.16
C GLY A 926 -14.31 -57.20 17.78
N VAL A 927 -13.59 -57.52 16.68
CA VAL A 927 -14.03 -57.67 15.25
C VAL A 927 -13.85 -56.46 14.31
N ASN A 928 -13.07 -56.68 13.24
CA ASN A 928 -12.97 -55.87 12.00
C ASN A 928 -14.13 -56.21 11.05
N LEU A 929 -14.44 -55.33 10.08
CA LEU A 929 -14.54 -55.69 8.65
C LEU A 929 -14.66 -54.46 7.74
N GLU A 930 -14.27 -54.65 6.48
CA GLU A 930 -14.40 -53.70 5.35
C GLU A 930 -15.85 -53.66 4.82
N GLY A 931 -16.25 -52.63 4.06
CA GLY A 931 -17.51 -52.68 3.31
C GLY A 931 -18.05 -51.35 2.78
N ASP A 932 -18.12 -51.26 1.45
CA ASP A 932 -18.63 -50.19 0.59
C ASP A 932 -19.95 -49.46 0.92
N ALA A 933 -20.02 -48.23 0.39
CA ALA A 933 -21.16 -47.54 -0.24
C ALA A 933 -22.51 -47.31 0.49
N GLY A 934 -22.93 -46.03 0.57
CA GLY A 934 -24.34 -45.66 0.38
C GLY A 934 -24.96 -44.51 1.19
N VAL A 935 -25.08 -43.32 0.56
CA VAL A 935 -26.19 -42.34 0.66
C VAL A 935 -26.42 -41.52 1.95
N SER A 936 -26.37 -40.18 1.80
CA SER A 936 -26.86 -39.08 2.68
C SER A 936 -26.21 -38.94 4.07
N GLN A 937 -26.04 -37.74 4.64
CA GLN A 937 -26.62 -36.41 4.33
C GLN A 937 -25.55 -35.36 4.01
#